data_AF-A0AAJ3K462-F1
#
_entry.id   AF-A0AAJ3K462-F1
#
_cell.length_a   1.000
_cell.length_b   1.000
_cell.length_c   1.000
_cell.angle_alpha   90.00
_cell.angle_beta   90.00
_cell.angle_gamma   90.00
#
_symmetry.space_group_name_H-M   'P 1'
#
loop_
_entity.id
_entity.type
_entity.pdbx_description
1 polymer ?
#
loop_
_entity_poly.entity_id
_entity_poly.type
_entity_poly.pdbx_seq_one_letter_code
_entity_poly.pdbx_strand_id
1 'polypeptide(L)'
;MMASHQPEQIDRSTNMCRANVTIYHHDSLAEYRKLPDGIVVTVFDSSGKAYLAKIESGESVHNGVLCGEISWQLSGGEAVSSTYTKKDNRRLTEQSEHTPLKASDGYVLIKARNQSDDEFTISKEPLKQLADPLKVQVSFTENKVEAVYLPPPILVNLRLRQNEPVVQLKEKVIQQLIDDGGHATLFIHGYNVPLGSLGRFASSEELGEQIQYKNQLSPEQVQKPYLYYDNKLMKQAVNVDLHKKLEKNYLSEGVSYTKVGDRDVFALSEVNKSYDKLSPLLNGKEALSWFPHVEFHLNLAASGKKKLAEFNQWDKYSRIVGVTWSGSVDPDLNFFRAEMYANEAGRELADVLKQLLEQRVIKINIITHSLGARVALSAMNILGDMAGEYDNRIDNLILWEPAVADNALTNLDNYDAKKVFNPLAMEIFPYAHKVPKHITVLYSQEDGVLGSDHSYSDYEPVALIGGAYPSKYLSFTTGNSALKEYYKDTRIYDYEKSVIQIKHTCDLLYAGAEKQYRPDECAKLPHAYQVNRYKQEIAALIREEAARVNDPANPTFIPPLTYLKPWSHFKCFPEEVLNHIIDVLIGNALSDWEKRENYFKVRAALGHQGDRQTIDHLDKNLERLSKKRDLMLHDTFIKKLREEEKKLEYFGQVIEEDGSQRYYFISHSAMQTWEWLDLDRHQVFPLIYEYSYKREMMDKKIQRHSKFGRYPNNSGDEQ
;
A
#
# COMPACT_ATOMS: atom_id res chain seq x y z
N MET A 1 -7.16 -34.02 -47.94
CA MET A 1 -6.54 -33.63 -49.23
C MET A 1 -5.04 -33.72 -49.08
N MET A 2 -4.38 -34.34 -50.06
CA MET A 2 -2.97 -34.70 -50.06
C MET A 2 -2.04 -33.49 -50.01
N ALA A 3 -0.86 -33.72 -49.42
CA ALA A 3 0.24 -32.80 -49.21
C ALA A 3 0.68 -32.08 -50.50
N SER A 4 0.80 -30.74 -50.43
CA SER A 4 1.56 -29.96 -51.40
C SER A 4 3.04 -30.00 -51.01
N HIS A 5 3.75 -30.99 -51.51
CA HIS A 5 5.20 -31.00 -51.57
C HIS A 5 5.65 -29.82 -52.46
N GLN A 6 6.42 -28.88 -51.92
CA GLN A 6 7.18 -27.92 -52.72
C GLN A 6 8.57 -28.55 -53.00
N PRO A 7 9.06 -28.56 -54.26
CA PRO A 7 10.40 -29.06 -54.58
C PRO A 7 11.47 -28.09 -54.07
N GLU A 8 12.58 -28.64 -53.57
CA GLU A 8 13.75 -27.89 -53.14
C GLU A 8 14.39 -27.11 -54.30
N GLN A 9 14.70 -25.82 -54.07
CA GLN A 9 15.52 -25.01 -54.97
C GLN A 9 17.01 -25.29 -54.70
N ILE A 10 17.65 -25.90 -55.68
CA ILE A 10 19.08 -26.23 -55.75
C ILE A 10 19.86 -24.93 -55.98
N ASP A 11 20.19 -24.18 -54.92
CA ASP A 11 21.38 -23.29 -54.84
C ASP A 11 21.51 -22.46 -53.54
N ARG A 12 20.80 -22.81 -52.45
CA ARG A 12 21.07 -22.29 -51.10
C ARG A 12 20.96 -23.39 -50.06
N SER A 13 21.86 -23.37 -49.06
CA SER A 13 22.02 -24.41 -48.03
C SER A 13 20.70 -24.82 -47.35
N THR A 14 20.19 -26.00 -47.67
CA THR A 14 18.94 -26.61 -47.16
C THR A 14 19.11 -27.51 -45.92
N ASN A 15 20.25 -27.49 -45.21
CA ASN A 15 20.54 -28.44 -44.11
C ASN A 15 20.47 -27.86 -42.69
N MET A 16 19.60 -26.88 -42.43
CA MET A 16 19.40 -26.40 -41.06
C MET A 16 18.10 -26.99 -40.49
N CYS A 17 18.22 -27.83 -39.47
CA CYS A 17 17.09 -28.44 -38.75
C CYS A 17 16.08 -27.36 -38.32
N ARG A 18 14.80 -27.54 -38.64
CA ARG A 18 13.73 -26.63 -38.22
C ARG A 18 12.58 -27.40 -37.59
N ALA A 19 12.02 -26.87 -36.52
CA ALA A 19 10.90 -27.47 -35.80
C ALA A 19 9.73 -26.48 -35.67
N ASN A 20 8.51 -27.02 -35.55
CA ASN A 20 7.37 -26.26 -35.06
C ASN A 20 7.35 -26.42 -33.54
N VAL A 21 7.67 -25.35 -32.81
CA VAL A 21 7.79 -25.38 -31.36
C VAL A 21 6.45 -25.02 -30.73
N THR A 22 5.97 -25.86 -29.81
CA THR A 22 4.80 -25.55 -28.97
C THR A 22 5.27 -25.26 -27.55
N ILE A 23 4.88 -24.10 -27.01
CA ILE A 23 5.13 -23.75 -25.61
C ILE A 23 3.82 -23.79 -24.84
N TYR A 24 3.79 -24.57 -23.77
CA TYR A 24 2.70 -24.68 -22.80
C TYR A 24 2.97 -23.71 -21.65
N HIS A 25 2.09 -22.71 -21.47
CA HIS A 25 2.30 -21.60 -20.54
C HIS A 25 1.40 -21.71 -19.32
N HIS A 26 2.01 -21.78 -18.13
CA HIS A 26 1.27 -21.93 -16.88
C HIS A 26 1.87 -21.13 -15.72
N ASP A 27 1.07 -20.70 -14.75
CA ASP A 27 1.57 -20.11 -13.51
C ASP A 27 1.82 -21.18 -12.43
N SER A 28 2.57 -20.84 -11.38
CA SER A 28 3.03 -21.79 -10.35
C SER A 28 1.96 -22.29 -9.35
N LEU A 29 0.67 -22.01 -9.57
CA LEU A 29 -0.42 -22.40 -8.67
C LEU A 29 -1.06 -23.75 -9.07
N ALA A 30 -1.89 -24.32 -8.19
CA ALA A 30 -2.40 -25.71 -8.17
C ALA A 30 -2.35 -26.46 -9.53
N GLU A 31 -1.22 -27.15 -9.72
CA GLU A 31 -0.76 -27.92 -10.89
C GLU A 31 -0.98 -27.26 -12.26
N TYR A 32 -0.52 -26.01 -12.32
CA TYR A 32 -0.20 -25.22 -13.50
C TYR A 32 -1.43 -24.68 -14.23
N ARG A 33 -2.01 -23.63 -13.64
CA ARG A 33 -3.08 -22.84 -14.24
C ARG A 33 -2.59 -22.17 -15.53
N LYS A 34 -3.29 -22.42 -16.63
CA LYS A 34 -2.97 -21.90 -17.96
C LYS A 34 -2.99 -20.37 -17.98
N LEU A 35 -2.00 -19.76 -18.64
CA LEU A 35 -1.98 -18.32 -18.89
C LEU A 35 -3.16 -17.90 -19.81
N PRO A 36 -3.66 -16.66 -19.69
CA PRO A 36 -4.82 -16.20 -20.44
C PRO A 36 -4.50 -15.99 -21.93
N ASP A 37 -5.55 -16.13 -22.75
CA ASP A 37 -5.47 -15.96 -24.19
C ASP A 37 -5.07 -14.53 -24.60
N GLY A 38 -4.46 -14.41 -25.78
CA GLY A 38 -4.14 -13.12 -26.41
C GLY A 38 -2.83 -12.47 -25.96
N ILE A 39 -2.13 -13.02 -24.97
CA ILE A 39 -0.73 -12.65 -24.66
C ILE A 39 0.14 -13.02 -25.87
N VAL A 40 0.97 -12.09 -26.33
CA VAL A 40 1.93 -12.31 -27.43
C VAL A 40 3.22 -12.90 -26.88
N VAL A 41 3.68 -13.97 -27.49
CA VAL A 41 4.94 -14.66 -27.18
C VAL A 41 5.90 -14.45 -28.35
N THR A 42 7.10 -13.96 -28.07
CA THR A 42 8.17 -13.84 -29.06
C THR A 42 9.29 -14.80 -28.70
N VAL A 43 9.45 -15.86 -29.49
CA VAL A 43 10.54 -16.84 -29.38
C VAL A 43 11.75 -16.37 -30.18
N PHE A 44 12.94 -16.52 -29.60
CA PHE A 44 14.22 -16.27 -30.24
C PHE A 44 15.01 -17.57 -30.37
N ASP A 45 15.48 -17.86 -31.57
CA ASP A 45 16.41 -18.97 -31.81
C ASP A 45 17.88 -18.57 -31.57
N SER A 46 18.79 -19.54 -31.67
CA SER A 46 20.24 -19.34 -31.53
C SER A 46 20.86 -18.36 -32.53
N SER A 47 20.18 -18.06 -33.65
CA SER A 47 20.61 -17.03 -34.61
C SER A 47 20.11 -15.63 -34.25
N GLY A 48 19.26 -15.52 -33.23
CA GLY A 48 18.58 -14.29 -32.82
C GLY A 48 17.40 -13.92 -33.71
N LYS A 49 16.87 -14.87 -34.50
CA LYS A 49 15.66 -14.64 -35.29
C LYS A 49 14.43 -14.77 -34.39
N ALA A 50 13.50 -13.81 -34.53
CA ALA A 50 12.27 -13.76 -33.77
C ALA A 50 11.12 -14.50 -34.47
N TYR A 51 10.30 -15.19 -33.67
CA TYR A 51 9.11 -15.94 -34.07
C TYR A 51 7.97 -15.54 -33.13
N LEU A 52 6.88 -15.00 -33.68
CA LEU A 52 5.79 -14.46 -32.88
C LEU A 52 4.56 -15.38 -32.95
N ALA A 53 3.92 -15.59 -31.81
CA ALA A 53 2.63 -16.26 -31.69
C ALA A 53 1.80 -15.62 -30.57
N LYS A 54 0.52 -15.98 -30.47
CA LYS A 54 -0.34 -15.63 -29.33
C LYS A 54 -0.63 -16.88 -28.51
N ILE A 55 -0.87 -16.69 -27.22
CA ILE A 55 -1.40 -17.74 -26.36
C ILE A 55 -2.86 -17.98 -26.73
N GLU A 56 -3.19 -19.24 -26.99
CA GLU A 56 -4.55 -19.76 -27.18
C GLU A 56 -4.71 -21.02 -26.32
N SER A 57 -5.68 -21.03 -25.41
CA SER A 57 -5.92 -22.12 -24.47
C SER A 57 -4.67 -22.54 -23.67
N GLY A 58 -3.83 -21.58 -23.30
CA GLY A 58 -2.58 -21.79 -22.57
C GLY A 58 -1.38 -22.22 -23.43
N GLU A 59 -1.50 -22.23 -24.75
CA GLU A 59 -0.46 -22.73 -25.67
C GLU A 59 -0.06 -21.67 -26.69
N SER A 60 1.21 -21.62 -27.09
CA SER A 60 1.66 -20.83 -28.25
C SER A 60 2.46 -21.70 -29.22
N VAL A 61 2.20 -21.56 -30.53
CA VAL A 61 2.80 -22.39 -31.59
C VAL A 61 3.64 -21.53 -32.54
N HIS A 62 4.93 -21.85 -32.65
CA HIS A 62 5.93 -21.10 -33.40
C HIS A 62 6.47 -21.95 -34.55
N ASN A 63 6.19 -21.54 -35.79
CA ASN A 63 6.50 -22.34 -36.97
C ASN A 63 7.91 -22.09 -37.53
N GLY A 64 8.62 -23.17 -37.88
CA GLY A 64 9.92 -23.10 -38.58
C GLY A 64 11.07 -22.51 -37.76
N VAL A 65 11.04 -22.68 -36.44
CA VAL A 65 12.09 -22.29 -35.50
C VAL A 65 13.34 -23.13 -35.78
N LEU A 66 14.52 -22.50 -35.81
CA LEU A 66 15.78 -23.23 -35.95
C LEU A 66 16.00 -24.13 -34.72
N CYS A 67 16.30 -25.42 -34.93
CA CYS A 67 16.64 -26.33 -33.84
C CYS A 67 17.89 -25.83 -33.09
N GLY A 68 17.93 -26.01 -31.78
CA GLY A 68 18.94 -25.40 -30.92
C GLY A 68 18.36 -24.90 -29.60
N GLU A 69 19.14 -24.07 -28.91
CA GLU A 69 18.64 -23.30 -27.78
C GLU A 69 17.65 -22.23 -28.25
N ILE A 70 16.53 -22.13 -27.53
CA ILE A 70 15.55 -21.07 -27.70
C ILE A 70 15.29 -20.37 -26.37
N SER A 71 14.83 -19.12 -26.43
CA SER A 71 14.20 -18.42 -25.31
C SER A 71 13.00 -17.61 -25.80
N TRP A 72 12.27 -16.96 -24.88
CA TRP A 72 11.12 -16.15 -25.27
C TRP A 72 10.84 -15.01 -24.30
N GLN A 73 10.13 -14.01 -24.83
CA GLN A 73 9.58 -12.89 -24.07
C GLN A 73 8.08 -12.81 -24.27
N LEU A 74 7.37 -12.46 -23.20
CA LEU A 74 5.95 -12.19 -23.25
C LEU A 74 5.73 -10.67 -23.45
N SER A 75 4.74 -10.35 -24.26
CA SER A 75 4.35 -8.97 -24.58
C SER A 75 2.84 -8.90 -24.85
N GLY A 76 2.27 -7.69 -24.81
CA GLY A 76 0.88 -7.48 -25.24
C GLY A 76 -0.21 -7.88 -24.24
N GLY A 77 -1.44 -7.95 -24.75
CA GLY A 77 -2.70 -7.90 -24.00
C GLY A 77 -3.32 -6.50 -24.05
N GLU A 78 -4.65 -6.41 -24.19
CA GLU A 78 -5.35 -5.13 -24.05
C GLU A 78 -5.17 -4.64 -22.61
N ALA A 79 -4.57 -3.46 -22.46
CA ALA A 79 -4.64 -2.74 -21.19
C ALA A 79 -6.10 -2.31 -21.01
N VAL A 80 -6.67 -2.55 -19.84
CA VAL A 80 -8.03 -2.07 -19.53
C VAL A 80 -7.99 -0.54 -19.55
N SER A 81 -8.38 0.07 -20.67
CA SER A 81 -8.41 1.53 -20.78
C SER A 81 -9.42 2.06 -19.77
N SER A 82 -8.94 2.88 -18.86
CA SER A 82 -9.74 3.51 -17.83
C SER A 82 -9.27 4.96 -17.73
N THR A 83 -9.72 5.79 -18.67
CA THR A 83 -9.68 7.25 -18.52
C THR A 83 -10.73 7.64 -17.50
N TYR A 84 -10.33 8.11 -16.33
CA TYR A 84 -11.28 8.61 -15.32
C TYR A 84 -12.07 9.77 -15.92
N THR A 85 -13.40 9.61 -16.04
CA THR A 85 -14.27 10.62 -16.67
C THR A 85 -15.17 11.35 -15.68
N LYS A 86 -15.25 10.91 -14.42
CA LYS A 86 -16.11 11.56 -13.42
C LYS A 86 -15.48 12.89 -12.97
N LYS A 87 -16.32 13.90 -12.79
CA LYS A 87 -15.92 15.16 -12.15
C LYS A 87 -16.30 15.07 -10.67
N ASP A 88 -15.35 15.38 -9.79
CA ASP A 88 -15.59 15.48 -8.34
C ASP A 88 -14.95 16.76 -7.77
N ASN A 89 -15.28 17.06 -6.52
CA ASN A 89 -14.76 18.22 -5.79
C ASN A 89 -13.53 17.86 -4.93
N ARG A 90 -12.97 16.65 -5.08
CA ARG A 90 -11.91 16.13 -4.22
C ARG A 90 -10.57 16.78 -4.58
N ARG A 91 -9.79 17.12 -3.56
CA ARG A 91 -8.43 17.62 -3.73
C ARG A 91 -7.40 16.50 -3.60
N LEU A 92 -7.05 15.93 -4.74
CA LEU A 92 -6.07 14.87 -4.89
C LEU A 92 -4.91 15.41 -5.75
N THR A 93 -3.68 15.07 -5.38
CA THR A 93 -2.46 15.51 -6.07
C THR A 93 -2.32 14.84 -7.44
N GLU A 94 -2.74 13.58 -7.54
CA GLU A 94 -2.63 12.80 -8.76
C GLU A 94 -3.80 13.01 -9.72
N GLN A 95 -3.46 13.14 -11.01
CA GLN A 95 -4.44 13.29 -12.09
C GLN A 95 -5.11 11.95 -12.43
N SER A 96 -4.42 10.82 -12.23
CA SER A 96 -4.92 9.47 -12.48
C SER A 96 -4.74 8.62 -11.22
N GLU A 97 -5.85 8.10 -10.70
CA GLU A 97 -5.85 7.15 -9.58
C GLU A 97 -6.03 5.69 -10.07
N HIS A 98 -5.77 5.46 -11.35
CA HIS A 98 -5.85 4.17 -12.00
C HIS A 98 -4.58 3.90 -12.81
N THR A 99 -4.06 2.67 -12.70
CA THR A 99 -2.95 2.17 -13.51
C THR A 99 -3.42 0.92 -14.23
N PRO A 100 -3.64 0.98 -15.55
CA PRO A 100 -4.08 -0.18 -16.29
C PRO A 100 -2.94 -1.18 -16.45
N LEU A 101 -3.18 -2.43 -16.05
CA LEU A 101 -2.26 -3.54 -16.26
C LEU A 101 -2.58 -4.23 -17.58
N LYS A 102 -1.55 -4.59 -18.35
CA LYS A 102 -1.71 -5.49 -19.50
C LYS A 102 -1.94 -6.90 -18.99
N ALA A 103 -2.56 -7.75 -19.82
CA ALA A 103 -2.81 -9.15 -19.47
C ALA A 103 -1.53 -9.95 -19.16
N SER A 104 -0.37 -9.54 -19.72
CA SER A 104 0.93 -10.16 -19.47
C SER A 104 1.67 -9.61 -18.24
N ASP A 105 1.28 -8.44 -17.72
CA ASP A 105 2.01 -7.82 -16.61
C ASP A 105 1.93 -8.68 -15.34
N GLY A 106 3.09 -8.89 -14.70
CA GLY A 106 3.25 -9.65 -13.47
C GLY A 106 3.62 -11.12 -13.64
N TYR A 107 3.47 -11.69 -14.85
CA TYR A 107 3.95 -13.04 -15.12
C TYR A 107 5.48 -13.00 -15.31
N VAL A 108 6.22 -13.74 -14.49
CA VAL A 108 7.69 -13.80 -14.56
C VAL A 108 8.12 -15.24 -14.69
N LEU A 109 8.94 -15.56 -15.71
CA LEU A 109 9.36 -16.94 -15.97
C LEU A 109 10.35 -17.38 -14.89
N ILE A 110 10.03 -18.46 -14.19
CA ILE A 110 10.87 -18.98 -13.10
C ILE A 110 11.54 -20.31 -13.45
N LYS A 111 10.92 -21.11 -14.33
CA LYS A 111 11.50 -22.37 -14.81
C LYS A 111 10.87 -22.82 -16.12
N ALA A 112 11.60 -23.58 -16.91
CA ALA A 112 11.08 -24.24 -18.10
C ALA A 112 11.86 -25.51 -18.44
N ARG A 113 11.29 -26.37 -19.29
CA ARG A 113 11.94 -27.56 -19.82
C ARG A 113 11.39 -27.97 -21.18
N ASN A 114 12.12 -28.80 -21.91
CA ASN A 114 11.48 -29.63 -22.93
C ASN A 114 10.66 -30.72 -22.21
N GLN A 115 9.51 -31.11 -22.75
CA GLN A 115 8.72 -32.19 -22.17
C GLN A 115 9.43 -33.54 -22.23
N SER A 116 10.47 -33.68 -23.08
CA SER A 116 11.37 -34.84 -23.09
C SER A 116 12.36 -34.85 -21.92
N ASP A 117 12.56 -33.72 -21.23
CA ASP A 117 13.54 -33.60 -20.16
C ASP A 117 12.91 -33.97 -18.81
N ASP A 118 13.65 -34.72 -18.00
CA ASP A 118 13.20 -35.12 -16.67
C ASP A 118 13.15 -33.92 -15.70
N GLU A 119 14.07 -32.96 -15.86
CA GLU A 119 14.25 -31.83 -14.93
C GLU A 119 13.95 -30.48 -15.57
N PHE A 120 13.53 -29.53 -14.72
CA PHE A 120 13.38 -28.13 -15.11
C PHE A 120 14.70 -27.40 -15.07
N THR A 121 14.98 -26.60 -16.11
CA THR A 121 15.91 -25.49 -15.99
C THR A 121 15.26 -24.42 -15.11
N ILE A 122 15.95 -24.00 -14.04
CA ILE A 122 15.44 -23.02 -13.07
C ILE A 122 16.16 -21.69 -13.26
N SER A 123 15.40 -20.59 -13.29
CA SER A 123 15.95 -19.25 -13.27
C SER A 123 16.49 -18.92 -11.88
N LYS A 124 17.79 -18.64 -11.80
CA LYS A 124 18.42 -18.17 -10.56
C LYS A 124 18.06 -16.71 -10.26
N GLU A 125 17.80 -15.93 -11.30
CA GLU A 125 17.54 -14.50 -11.21
C GLU A 125 16.45 -14.10 -12.22
N PRO A 126 15.16 -14.32 -11.90
CA PRO A 126 14.06 -14.08 -12.84
C PRO A 126 13.97 -12.64 -13.36
N LEU A 127 14.47 -11.65 -12.60
CA LEU A 127 14.52 -10.25 -13.02
C LEU A 127 15.54 -9.98 -14.14
N LYS A 128 16.45 -10.91 -14.42
CA LYS A 128 17.35 -10.83 -15.58
C LYS A 128 16.71 -11.39 -16.86
N GLN A 129 15.46 -11.81 -16.87
CA GLN A 129 14.85 -12.50 -18.03
C GLN A 129 15.02 -11.77 -19.37
N LEU A 130 15.06 -10.43 -19.42
CA LEU A 130 15.33 -9.70 -20.67
C LEU A 130 16.83 -9.66 -21.03
N ALA A 131 17.70 -9.55 -20.03
CA ALA A 131 19.14 -9.39 -20.19
C ALA A 131 19.89 -10.71 -20.38
N ASP A 132 19.47 -11.74 -19.65
CA ASP A 132 19.97 -13.11 -19.60
C ASP A 132 18.78 -14.09 -19.45
N PRO A 133 18.06 -14.39 -20.55
CA PRO A 133 16.87 -15.22 -20.53
C PRO A 133 17.21 -16.69 -20.30
N LEU A 134 16.27 -17.39 -19.66
CA LEU A 134 16.29 -18.85 -19.56
C LEU A 134 16.19 -19.49 -20.96
N LYS A 135 17.06 -20.46 -21.23
CA LYS A 135 17.14 -21.17 -22.52
C LYS A 135 16.70 -22.62 -22.37
N VAL A 136 16.03 -23.13 -23.41
CA VAL A 136 15.61 -24.53 -23.52
C VAL A 136 16.06 -25.08 -24.86
N GLN A 137 16.56 -26.31 -24.88
CA GLN A 137 16.96 -26.98 -26.11
C GLN A 137 15.75 -27.57 -26.83
N VAL A 138 15.66 -27.36 -28.15
CA VAL A 138 14.62 -27.97 -29.00
C VAL A 138 15.22 -28.63 -30.23
N SER A 139 14.59 -29.73 -30.65
CA SER A 139 14.94 -30.49 -31.84
C SER A 139 13.70 -30.75 -32.70
N PHE A 140 13.86 -31.42 -33.85
CA PHE A 140 12.72 -31.78 -34.70
C PHE A 140 11.73 -32.71 -33.98
N THR A 141 12.23 -33.61 -33.15
CA THR A 141 11.44 -34.61 -32.40
C THR A 141 11.08 -34.14 -31.00
N GLU A 142 11.86 -33.24 -30.40
CA GLU A 142 11.66 -32.71 -29.05
C GLU A 142 11.35 -31.22 -29.17
N ASN A 143 10.09 -30.92 -29.48
CA ASN A 143 9.64 -29.57 -29.87
C ASN A 143 8.52 -29.04 -28.96
N LYS A 144 8.31 -29.66 -27.79
CA LYS A 144 7.28 -29.28 -26.82
C LYS A 144 7.93 -28.76 -25.55
N VAL A 145 7.65 -27.51 -25.20
CA VAL A 145 8.27 -26.83 -24.05
C VAL A 145 7.22 -26.53 -23.00
N GLU A 146 7.53 -26.82 -21.75
CA GLU A 146 6.73 -26.44 -20.59
C GLU A 146 7.35 -25.22 -19.92
N ALA A 147 6.56 -24.14 -19.75
CA ALA A 147 7.00 -22.87 -19.19
C ALA A 147 6.16 -22.50 -17.95
N VAL A 148 6.83 -22.26 -16.82
CA VAL A 148 6.19 -21.95 -15.55
C VAL A 148 6.54 -20.53 -15.08
N TYR A 149 5.50 -19.75 -14.81
CA TYR A 149 5.58 -18.34 -14.40
C TYR A 149 5.13 -18.14 -12.95
N LEU A 150 5.54 -17.04 -12.33
CA LEU A 150 4.87 -16.54 -11.14
C LEU A 150 3.42 -16.15 -11.47
N PRO A 151 2.46 -16.33 -10.54
CA PRO A 151 1.10 -15.85 -10.73
C PRO A 151 1.07 -14.31 -10.80
N PRO A 152 0.04 -13.72 -11.41
CA PRO A 152 -0.06 -12.27 -11.55
C PRO A 152 -0.28 -11.61 -10.18
N PRO A 153 0.09 -10.33 -10.02
CA PRO A 153 -0.10 -9.59 -8.77
C PRO A 153 -1.58 -9.41 -8.44
N ILE A 154 -1.87 -9.24 -7.15
CA ILE A 154 -3.23 -8.99 -6.66
C ILE A 154 -3.28 -7.57 -6.10
N LEU A 155 -4.10 -6.72 -6.73
CA LEU A 155 -4.32 -5.35 -6.31
C LEU A 155 -5.79 -5.12 -6.00
N VAL A 156 -6.06 -4.57 -4.81
CA VAL A 156 -7.35 -3.99 -4.43
C VAL A 156 -7.18 -2.49 -4.49
N ASN A 157 -7.68 -1.88 -5.56
CA ASN A 157 -7.63 -0.43 -5.69
C ASN A 157 -8.95 0.17 -5.16
N LEU A 158 -8.83 0.90 -4.05
CA LEU A 158 -9.88 1.61 -3.30
C LEU A 158 -9.82 3.13 -3.55
N ARG A 159 -9.06 3.56 -4.56
CA ARG A 159 -8.90 4.99 -4.84
C ARG A 159 -10.22 5.59 -5.35
N LEU A 160 -10.39 6.87 -5.07
CA LEU A 160 -11.68 7.54 -5.20
C LEU A 160 -12.04 7.80 -6.68
N ARG A 161 -11.04 7.93 -7.55
CA ARG A 161 -11.16 8.23 -8.98
C ARG A 161 -10.94 7.01 -9.86
N GLN A 162 -11.75 5.98 -9.66
CA GLN A 162 -11.74 4.77 -10.48
C GLN A 162 -12.99 4.65 -11.36
N ASN A 163 -12.81 4.02 -12.53
CA ASN A 163 -13.90 3.77 -13.48
C ASN A 163 -14.62 2.43 -13.25
N GLU A 164 -13.94 1.44 -12.65
CA GLU A 164 -14.56 0.14 -12.37
C GLU A 164 -15.59 0.28 -11.23
N PRO A 165 -16.84 -0.18 -11.41
CA PRO A 165 -17.86 -0.11 -10.36
C PRO A 165 -17.66 -1.22 -9.31
N VAL A 166 -17.86 -0.82 -8.04
CA VAL A 166 -17.86 -1.63 -6.79
C VAL A 166 -16.60 -2.47 -6.57
N VAL A 167 -15.96 -2.28 -5.41
CA VAL A 167 -14.77 -3.04 -5.01
C VAL A 167 -15.14 -4.50 -4.68
N GLN A 168 -15.42 -5.29 -5.71
CA GLN A 168 -15.61 -6.73 -5.62
C GLN A 168 -14.41 -7.47 -6.21
N LEU A 169 -13.92 -8.45 -5.47
CA LEU A 169 -12.88 -9.34 -5.98
C LEU A 169 -13.51 -10.26 -7.01
N LYS A 170 -12.97 -10.24 -8.23
CA LYS A 170 -13.35 -11.18 -9.28
C LYS A 170 -13.09 -12.62 -8.78
N GLU A 171 -13.95 -13.56 -9.15
CA GLU A 171 -13.84 -14.98 -8.75
C GLU A 171 -12.44 -15.57 -9.02
N LYS A 172 -11.83 -15.20 -10.15
CA LYS A 172 -10.45 -15.61 -10.50
C LYS A 172 -9.39 -15.20 -9.46
N VAL A 173 -9.60 -14.07 -8.78
CA VAL A 173 -8.69 -13.56 -7.73
C VAL A 173 -8.92 -14.33 -6.43
N ILE A 174 -10.18 -14.61 -6.08
CA ILE A 174 -10.51 -15.46 -4.92
C ILE A 174 -9.91 -16.86 -5.11
N GLN A 175 -10.08 -17.46 -6.28
CA GLN A 175 -9.50 -18.77 -6.58
C GLN A 175 -7.97 -18.74 -6.53
N GLN A 176 -7.34 -17.68 -7.04
CA GLN A 176 -5.89 -17.50 -6.92
C GLN A 176 -5.42 -17.50 -5.46
N LEU A 177 -6.14 -16.83 -4.55
CA LEU A 177 -5.80 -16.84 -3.13
C LEU A 177 -5.97 -18.21 -2.48
N ILE A 178 -6.98 -18.98 -2.91
CA ILE A 178 -7.17 -20.37 -2.47
C ILE A 178 -6.00 -21.23 -2.94
N ASP A 179 -5.62 -21.13 -4.22
CA ASP A 179 -4.54 -21.93 -4.81
C ASP A 179 -3.15 -21.52 -4.29
N ASP A 180 -2.96 -20.26 -3.87
CA ASP A 180 -1.75 -19.74 -3.21
C ASP A 180 -1.73 -20.08 -1.70
N GLY A 181 -2.40 -21.17 -1.29
CA GLY A 181 -2.38 -21.73 0.05
C GLY A 181 -3.54 -21.31 0.96
N GLY A 182 -4.50 -20.52 0.47
CA GLY A 182 -5.69 -20.12 1.23
C GLY A 182 -5.42 -19.11 2.34
N HIS A 183 -4.29 -18.40 2.30
CA HIS A 183 -3.89 -17.43 3.33
C HIS A 183 -3.54 -16.10 2.67
N ALA A 184 -4.50 -15.17 2.68
CA ALA A 184 -4.35 -13.84 2.11
C ALA A 184 -3.61 -12.92 3.09
N THR A 185 -2.46 -12.38 2.67
CA THR A 185 -1.78 -11.30 3.39
C THR A 185 -2.03 -9.99 2.66
N LEU A 186 -2.78 -9.09 3.28
CA LEU A 186 -3.03 -7.75 2.75
C LEU A 186 -1.95 -6.79 3.26
N PHE A 187 -1.45 -5.93 2.37
CA PHE A 187 -0.64 -4.79 2.76
C PHE A 187 -1.31 -3.48 2.36
N ILE A 188 -1.47 -2.57 3.32
CA ILE A 188 -2.07 -1.25 3.11
C ILE A 188 -1.00 -0.17 3.30
N HIS A 189 -0.74 0.59 2.23
CA HIS A 189 0.28 1.65 2.26
C HIS A 189 -0.11 2.86 3.12
N GLY A 190 0.88 3.69 3.42
CA GLY A 190 0.79 4.85 4.31
C GLY A 190 0.20 6.13 3.70
N TYR A 191 0.32 7.21 4.48
CA TYR A 191 -0.04 8.58 4.11
C TYR A 191 0.79 9.10 2.94
N ASN A 192 0.18 9.94 2.09
CA ASN A 192 0.82 10.63 0.98
C ASN A 192 1.59 9.73 0.00
N VAL A 193 1.04 8.54 -0.30
CA VAL A 193 1.59 7.64 -1.33
C VAL A 193 0.65 7.66 -2.56
N PRO A 194 1.04 8.30 -3.67
CA PRO A 194 0.32 8.22 -4.94
C PRO A 194 0.32 6.79 -5.51
N LEU A 195 -0.44 6.53 -6.57
CA LEU A 195 -0.49 5.21 -7.18
C LEU A 195 0.84 4.84 -7.84
N GLY A 196 1.44 5.79 -8.57
CA GLY A 196 2.71 5.60 -9.26
C GLY A 196 2.64 4.66 -10.46
N SER A 197 3.74 3.95 -10.73
CA SER A 197 3.89 3.13 -11.95
C SER A 197 4.73 1.89 -11.70
N LEU A 198 4.40 0.79 -12.38
CA LEU A 198 5.24 -0.41 -12.36
C LEU A 198 6.60 -0.20 -13.04
N GLY A 199 7.63 -0.81 -12.45
CA GLY A 199 8.96 -0.95 -13.04
C GLY A 199 9.01 -1.91 -14.22
N ARG A 200 10.19 -2.03 -14.84
CA ARG A 200 10.40 -2.83 -16.06
C ARG A 200 11.59 -3.77 -15.95
N PHE A 201 11.68 -4.73 -16.87
CA PHE A 201 12.90 -5.51 -17.03
C PHE A 201 14.09 -4.62 -17.43
N ALA A 202 15.25 -4.86 -16.84
CA ALA A 202 16.50 -4.23 -17.23
C ALA A 202 17.00 -4.85 -18.54
N SER A 203 17.53 -4.02 -19.44
CA SER A 203 18.17 -4.48 -20.67
C SER A 203 19.55 -5.09 -20.39
N SER A 204 20.08 -5.88 -21.35
CA SER A 204 21.46 -6.37 -21.29
C SER A 204 22.44 -5.20 -21.14
N GLU A 205 22.18 -4.07 -21.81
CA GLU A 205 23.01 -2.88 -21.73
C GLU A 205 23.03 -2.30 -20.31
N GLU A 206 21.88 -2.20 -19.63
CA GLU A 206 21.78 -1.64 -18.27
C GLU A 206 22.46 -2.52 -17.22
N LEU A 207 22.47 -3.84 -17.42
CA LEU A 207 23.13 -4.78 -16.51
C LEU A 207 24.57 -5.11 -16.92
N GLY A 208 25.06 -4.62 -18.07
CA GLY A 208 26.38 -4.96 -18.58
C GLY A 208 26.50 -6.43 -18.98
N GLU A 209 25.37 -7.06 -19.30
CA GLU A 209 25.29 -8.45 -19.75
C GLU A 209 25.57 -8.54 -21.25
N GLN A 210 26.03 -9.71 -21.70
CA GLN A 210 26.22 -9.95 -23.13
C GLN A 210 24.87 -9.92 -23.86
N ILE A 211 24.85 -9.32 -25.05
CA ILE A 211 23.66 -9.29 -25.90
C ILE A 211 23.35 -10.72 -26.34
N GLN A 212 22.17 -11.21 -25.93
CA GLN A 212 21.76 -12.60 -26.14
C GLN A 212 21.25 -12.86 -27.56
N TYR A 213 20.66 -11.85 -28.22
CA TYR A 213 20.10 -11.96 -29.57
C TYR A 213 20.31 -10.67 -30.36
N LYS A 214 20.46 -10.78 -31.68
CA LYS A 214 20.69 -9.63 -32.57
C LYS A 214 19.54 -8.62 -32.57
N ASN A 215 18.30 -9.07 -32.43
CA ASN A 215 17.09 -8.25 -32.46
C ASN A 215 16.42 -8.21 -31.07
N GLN A 216 17.05 -7.56 -30.09
CA GLN A 216 16.48 -7.45 -28.74
C GLN A 216 15.21 -6.60 -28.75
N LEU A 217 14.21 -7.04 -27.97
CA LEU A 217 13.06 -6.20 -27.65
C LEU A 217 13.47 -5.11 -26.69
N SER A 218 12.90 -3.92 -26.85
CA SER A 218 13.07 -2.86 -25.87
C SER A 218 12.31 -3.21 -24.58
N PRO A 219 12.79 -2.74 -23.42
CA PRO A 219 12.09 -2.93 -22.14
C PRO A 219 10.60 -2.53 -22.14
N GLU A 220 10.20 -1.58 -22.99
CA GLU A 220 8.81 -1.10 -23.11
C GLU A 220 7.92 -2.05 -23.94
N GLN A 221 8.52 -2.90 -24.77
CA GLN A 221 7.81 -3.86 -25.61
C GLN A 221 7.44 -5.13 -24.85
N VAL A 222 8.17 -5.46 -23.79
CA VAL A 222 7.93 -6.65 -22.96
C VAL A 222 6.98 -6.35 -21.79
N GLN A 223 6.46 -7.41 -21.19
CA GLN A 223 5.66 -7.33 -19.96
C GLN A 223 6.44 -6.71 -18.79
N LYS A 224 5.72 -6.14 -17.83
CA LYS A 224 6.31 -5.64 -16.59
C LYS A 224 6.33 -6.72 -15.50
N PRO A 225 7.43 -6.94 -14.77
CA PRO A 225 7.57 -8.12 -13.90
C PRO A 225 6.73 -8.10 -12.62
N TYR A 226 6.34 -6.93 -12.11
CA TYR A 226 5.80 -6.79 -10.74
C TYR A 226 6.65 -7.59 -9.72
N LEU A 227 7.93 -7.25 -9.68
CA LEU A 227 8.92 -7.81 -8.77
C LEU A 227 9.92 -6.73 -8.40
N TYR A 228 10.61 -6.94 -7.29
CA TYR A 228 11.55 -5.99 -6.72
C TYR A 228 13.01 -6.36 -7.08
N TYR A 229 13.74 -5.43 -7.68
CA TYR A 229 15.19 -5.50 -7.89
C TYR A 229 15.89 -5.28 -6.57
N ASP A 230 16.47 -6.36 -6.06
CA ASP A 230 17.21 -6.36 -4.82
C ASP A 230 18.49 -5.52 -4.88
N ASN A 231 19.15 -5.41 -3.71
CA ASN A 231 20.38 -4.66 -3.58
C ASN A 231 21.52 -5.21 -4.49
N LYS A 232 21.51 -6.49 -4.86
CA LYS A 232 22.54 -7.05 -5.73
C LYS A 232 22.36 -6.55 -7.17
N LEU A 233 21.16 -6.65 -7.71
CA LEU A 233 20.89 -6.21 -9.09
C LEU A 233 20.96 -4.70 -9.24
N MET A 234 20.45 -3.94 -8.26
CA MET A 234 20.57 -2.48 -8.28
C MET A 234 22.04 -2.05 -8.26
N LYS A 235 22.92 -2.75 -7.53
CA LYS A 235 24.36 -2.49 -7.54
C LYS A 235 24.97 -2.69 -8.91
N GLN A 236 24.61 -3.79 -9.56
CA GLN A 236 25.09 -4.11 -10.89
C GLN A 236 24.70 -3.00 -11.88
N ALA A 237 23.42 -2.60 -11.89
CA ALA A 237 22.92 -1.57 -12.80
C ALA A 237 23.58 -0.20 -12.56
N VAL A 238 23.72 0.22 -11.30
CA VAL A 238 24.35 1.49 -10.92
C VAL A 238 25.82 1.51 -11.34
N ASN A 239 26.56 0.43 -11.09
CA ASN A 239 27.95 0.33 -11.50
C ASN A 239 28.09 0.45 -13.02
N VAL A 240 27.24 -0.22 -13.80
CA VAL A 240 27.28 -0.15 -15.26
C VAL A 240 26.99 1.26 -15.78
N ASP A 241 25.99 1.95 -15.23
CA ASP A 241 25.69 3.35 -15.59
C ASP A 241 26.88 4.27 -15.32
N LEU A 242 27.55 4.10 -14.19
CA LEU A 242 28.72 4.90 -13.80
C LEU A 242 29.94 4.65 -14.70
N HIS A 243 30.25 3.38 -15.03
CA HIS A 243 31.36 3.06 -15.94
C HIS A 243 31.10 3.57 -17.36
N LYS A 244 29.86 3.48 -17.86
CA LYS A 244 29.50 4.07 -19.17
C LYS A 244 29.67 5.59 -19.20
N LYS A 245 29.34 6.27 -18.11
CA LYS A 245 29.58 7.72 -17.98
C LYS A 245 31.08 8.02 -18.01
N LEU A 246 31.91 7.24 -17.33
CA LEU A 246 33.37 7.36 -17.40
C LEU A 246 33.90 7.20 -18.83
N GLU A 247 33.42 6.21 -19.57
CA GLU A 247 33.85 5.94 -20.95
C GLU A 247 33.43 7.04 -21.94
N LYS A 248 32.22 7.58 -21.81
CA LYS A 248 31.69 8.61 -22.72
C LYS A 248 32.24 10.02 -22.45
N ASN A 249 32.53 10.36 -21.19
CA ASN A 249 32.72 11.74 -20.75
C ASN A 249 34.14 12.10 -20.27
N TYR A 250 35.20 11.51 -20.83
CA TYR A 250 36.60 11.83 -20.47
C TYR A 250 36.99 13.33 -20.54
N LEU A 251 36.15 14.23 -21.09
CA LEU A 251 36.48 15.65 -21.31
C LEU A 251 35.44 16.71 -20.87
N SER A 252 34.25 16.39 -20.31
CA SER A 252 33.25 17.46 -20.00
C SER A 252 32.33 17.28 -18.79
N GLU A 253 32.02 16.07 -18.33
CA GLU A 253 31.21 15.83 -17.12
C GLU A 253 31.96 14.85 -16.23
N GLY A 254 32.86 15.36 -15.38
CA GLY A 254 33.69 14.52 -14.52
C GLY A 254 32.83 13.70 -13.55
N VAL A 255 32.82 12.37 -13.71
CA VAL A 255 32.35 11.45 -12.67
C VAL A 255 33.43 11.41 -11.59
N SER A 256 33.06 11.68 -10.33
CA SER A 256 34.01 11.62 -9.23
C SER A 256 34.22 10.18 -8.77
N TYR A 257 35.47 9.70 -8.81
CA TYR A 257 35.85 8.36 -8.38
C TYR A 257 37.31 8.34 -7.89
N THR A 258 37.68 7.31 -7.15
CA THR A 258 39.05 7.01 -6.71
C THR A 258 39.41 5.60 -7.14
N LYS A 259 40.62 5.39 -7.66
CA LYS A 259 41.13 4.04 -7.94
C LYS A 259 41.74 3.43 -6.69
N VAL A 260 41.25 2.26 -6.29
CA VAL A 260 41.80 1.45 -5.19
C VAL A 260 42.22 0.10 -5.76
N GLY A 261 43.51 -0.02 -6.10
CA GLY A 261 44.00 -1.13 -6.92
C GLY A 261 43.37 -1.09 -8.31
N ASP A 262 42.83 -2.23 -8.75
CA ASP A 262 42.15 -2.36 -10.05
C ASP A 262 40.65 -2.01 -10.00
N ARG A 263 40.16 -1.47 -8.89
CA ARG A 263 38.74 -1.14 -8.69
C ARG A 263 38.50 0.37 -8.71
N ASP A 264 37.50 0.79 -9.46
CA ASP A 264 36.97 2.14 -9.42
C ASP A 264 35.96 2.27 -8.26
N VAL A 265 36.26 3.16 -7.32
CA VAL A 265 35.40 3.48 -6.18
C VAL A 265 34.76 4.85 -6.44
N PHE A 266 33.49 4.84 -6.80
CA PHE A 266 32.73 6.06 -7.12
C PHE A 266 32.37 6.86 -5.87
N ALA A 267 32.35 8.18 -5.99
CA ALA A 267 31.87 9.06 -4.93
C ALA A 267 30.39 8.80 -4.63
N LEU A 268 30.00 8.89 -3.35
CA LEU A 268 28.63 8.58 -2.92
C LEU A 268 27.56 9.42 -3.63
N SER A 269 27.87 10.68 -3.96
CA SER A 269 26.97 11.56 -4.70
C SER A 269 26.68 11.04 -6.12
N GLU A 270 27.63 10.39 -6.77
CA GLU A 270 27.47 9.83 -8.12
C GLU A 270 26.70 8.51 -8.08
N VAL A 271 26.96 7.69 -7.05
CA VAL A 271 26.16 6.48 -6.75
C VAL A 271 24.71 6.87 -6.52
N ASN A 272 24.45 7.88 -5.67
CA ASN A 272 23.09 8.33 -5.36
C ASN A 272 22.35 8.84 -6.61
N LYS A 273 22.96 9.73 -7.39
CA LYS A 273 22.36 10.22 -8.65
C LYS A 273 22.00 9.08 -9.63
N SER A 274 22.85 8.06 -9.72
CA SER A 274 22.64 6.94 -10.63
C SER A 274 21.56 5.99 -10.10
N TYR A 275 21.51 5.76 -8.79
CA TYR A 275 20.43 5.04 -8.14
C TYR A 275 19.08 5.75 -8.31
N ASP A 276 19.00 7.05 -8.01
CA ASP A 276 17.78 7.87 -8.14
C ASP A 276 17.24 7.89 -9.57
N LYS A 277 18.13 7.77 -10.57
CA LYS A 277 17.77 7.62 -11.98
C LYS A 277 17.19 6.24 -12.28
N LEU A 278 17.83 5.17 -11.80
CA LEU A 278 17.53 3.79 -12.20
C LEU A 278 16.41 3.14 -11.39
N SER A 279 16.35 3.39 -10.07
CA SER A 279 15.37 2.77 -9.17
C SER A 279 13.93 3.00 -9.64
N PRO A 280 13.52 4.23 -10.04
CA PRO A 280 12.16 4.45 -10.54
C PRO A 280 11.83 3.75 -11.87
N LEU A 281 12.85 3.41 -12.66
CA LEU A 281 12.68 2.68 -13.93
C LEU A 281 12.53 1.19 -13.67
N LEU A 282 13.40 0.62 -12.82
CA LEU A 282 13.48 -0.82 -12.59
C LEU A 282 12.49 -1.30 -11.53
N ASN A 283 12.36 -0.58 -10.41
CA ASN A 283 11.45 -0.89 -9.31
C ASN A 283 10.10 -0.18 -9.40
N GLY A 284 9.98 0.83 -10.26
CA GLY A 284 8.75 1.62 -10.39
C GLY A 284 8.66 2.75 -9.36
N LYS A 285 7.45 3.27 -9.14
CA LYS A 285 7.20 4.46 -8.30
C LYS A 285 6.02 4.26 -7.35
N GLU A 286 6.10 4.92 -6.20
CA GLU A 286 5.03 5.05 -5.19
C GLU A 286 4.43 3.71 -4.75
N ALA A 287 3.10 3.59 -4.61
CA ALA A 287 2.46 2.36 -4.16
C ALA A 287 2.85 1.15 -5.02
N LEU A 288 2.99 1.35 -6.34
CA LEU A 288 3.36 0.30 -7.29
C LEU A 288 4.84 -0.10 -7.27
N SER A 289 5.70 0.58 -6.49
CA SER A 289 7.02 0.06 -6.10
C SER A 289 7.03 -0.50 -4.67
N TRP A 290 6.19 0.03 -3.79
CA TRP A 290 6.09 -0.44 -2.40
C TRP A 290 5.60 -1.87 -2.27
N PHE A 291 4.54 -2.26 -3.00
CA PHE A 291 4.01 -3.61 -2.89
C PHE A 291 5.01 -4.70 -3.29
N PRO A 292 5.66 -4.67 -4.47
CA PRO A 292 6.63 -5.70 -4.80
C PRO A 292 7.83 -5.71 -3.83
N HIS A 293 8.21 -4.55 -3.29
CA HIS A 293 9.24 -4.45 -2.25
C HIS A 293 8.85 -5.20 -0.96
N VAL A 294 7.68 -4.90 -0.41
CA VAL A 294 7.16 -5.56 0.82
C VAL A 294 6.94 -7.05 0.57
N GLU A 295 6.37 -7.39 -0.59
CA GLU A 295 6.13 -8.77 -1.01
C GLU A 295 7.44 -9.58 -1.04
N PHE A 296 8.50 -9.03 -1.64
CA PHE A 296 9.81 -9.68 -1.69
C PHE A 296 10.37 -9.95 -0.30
N HIS A 297 10.36 -8.96 0.60
CA HIS A 297 10.91 -9.12 1.95
C HIS A 297 10.08 -10.05 2.83
N LEU A 298 8.75 -10.09 2.66
CA LEU A 298 7.91 -11.08 3.33
C LEU A 298 8.20 -12.50 2.83
N ASN A 299 8.37 -12.71 1.52
CA ASN A 299 8.79 -14.00 0.97
C ASN A 299 10.18 -14.41 1.47
N LEU A 300 11.13 -13.48 1.51
CA LEU A 300 12.46 -13.73 2.05
C LEU A 300 12.39 -14.13 3.53
N ALA A 301 11.59 -13.42 4.33
CA ALA A 301 11.38 -13.75 5.73
C ALA A 301 10.72 -15.13 5.91
N ALA A 302 9.65 -15.40 5.15
CA ALA A 302 8.91 -16.66 5.19
C ALA A 302 9.76 -17.87 4.77
N SER A 303 10.76 -17.66 3.92
CA SER A 303 11.72 -18.69 3.49
C SER A 303 12.71 -19.12 4.57
N GLY A 304 12.67 -18.50 5.76
CA GLY A 304 13.51 -18.84 6.91
C GLY A 304 14.84 -18.06 6.97
N LYS A 305 15.09 -17.14 6.04
CA LYS A 305 16.32 -16.33 6.04
C LYS A 305 16.29 -15.32 7.19
N LYS A 306 17.18 -15.49 8.17
CA LYS A 306 17.26 -14.58 9.32
C LYS A 306 17.76 -13.18 8.95
N LYS A 307 18.67 -13.09 7.97
CA LYS A 307 19.28 -11.85 7.47
C LYS A 307 19.01 -11.69 5.98
N LEU A 308 19.23 -10.48 5.46
CA LEU A 308 19.19 -10.21 4.02
C LEU A 308 20.11 -11.18 3.28
N ALA A 309 19.56 -11.82 2.25
CA ALA A 309 20.22 -12.85 1.46
C ALA A 309 19.55 -12.96 0.10
N GLU A 310 20.20 -13.65 -0.83
CA GLU A 310 19.61 -13.99 -2.12
C GLU A 310 18.38 -14.90 -1.93
N PHE A 311 17.30 -14.57 -2.62
CA PHE A 311 16.08 -15.38 -2.64
C PHE A 311 16.19 -16.46 -3.73
N ASN A 312 15.89 -17.71 -3.37
CA ASN A 312 16.06 -18.85 -4.27
C ASN A 312 14.88 -19.84 -4.28
N GLN A 313 13.75 -19.50 -3.64
CA GLN A 313 12.54 -20.34 -3.56
C GLN A 313 11.42 -19.76 -4.44
N TRP A 314 11.74 -19.43 -5.70
CA TRP A 314 10.81 -18.79 -6.64
C TRP A 314 9.56 -19.61 -6.92
N ASP A 315 9.66 -20.94 -6.82
CA ASP A 315 8.53 -21.86 -6.91
C ASP A 315 7.54 -21.72 -5.76
N LYS A 316 7.94 -21.16 -4.61
CA LYS A 316 7.10 -20.92 -3.41
C LYS A 316 6.70 -19.46 -3.22
N TYR A 317 7.18 -18.56 -4.08
CA TYR A 317 6.96 -17.13 -3.95
C TYR A 317 5.47 -16.77 -3.97
N SER A 318 4.91 -16.34 -2.86
CA SER A 318 3.49 -16.03 -2.69
C SER A 318 3.20 -14.55 -2.90
N ARG A 319 2.00 -14.26 -3.41
CA ARG A 319 1.57 -12.88 -3.70
C ARG A 319 0.86 -12.27 -2.51
N ILE A 320 1.17 -11.01 -2.21
CA ILE A 320 0.34 -10.23 -1.29
C ILE A 320 -0.84 -9.62 -2.03
N VAL A 321 -1.86 -9.23 -1.26
CA VAL A 321 -2.94 -8.37 -1.74
C VAL A 321 -2.56 -6.93 -1.44
N GLY A 322 -2.08 -6.20 -2.45
CA GLY A 322 -1.75 -4.78 -2.32
C GLY A 322 -3.01 -3.92 -2.31
N VAL A 323 -3.23 -3.17 -1.24
CA VAL A 323 -4.42 -2.30 -1.08
C VAL A 323 -4.01 -0.85 -1.33
N THR A 324 -4.50 -0.24 -2.42
CA THR A 324 -4.24 1.17 -2.74
C THR A 324 -5.42 2.04 -2.36
N TRP A 325 -5.15 3.24 -1.86
CA TRP A 325 -6.18 4.20 -1.47
C TRP A 325 -5.69 5.64 -1.64
N SER A 326 -6.62 6.59 -1.69
CA SER A 326 -6.34 8.00 -2.02
C SER A 326 -5.77 8.79 -0.83
N GLY A 327 -4.54 8.45 -0.44
CA GLY A 327 -3.83 9.09 0.69
C GLY A 327 -3.01 10.33 0.34
N SER A 328 -2.84 10.65 -0.96
CA SER A 328 -2.10 11.83 -1.42
C SER A 328 -3.06 12.95 -1.82
N VAL A 329 -3.03 14.05 -1.08
CA VAL A 329 -4.07 15.09 -1.07
C VAL A 329 -3.48 16.48 -1.30
N ASP A 330 -4.23 17.41 -1.88
CA ASP A 330 -3.75 18.77 -2.14
C ASP A 330 -4.35 19.81 -1.16
N PRO A 331 -3.55 20.53 -0.35
CA PRO A 331 -2.09 20.43 -0.22
C PRO A 331 -1.66 19.19 0.58
N ASP A 332 -0.46 18.68 0.27
CA ASP A 332 0.13 17.43 0.80
C ASP A 332 0.30 17.38 2.32
N LEU A 333 0.17 18.50 3.02
CA LEU A 333 0.24 18.57 4.49
C LEU A 333 -1.14 18.58 5.15
N ASN A 334 -2.23 18.50 4.38
CA ASN A 334 -3.57 18.44 4.95
C ASN A 334 -3.92 17.01 5.39
N PHE A 335 -3.24 16.54 6.44
CA PHE A 335 -3.37 15.20 7.01
C PHE A 335 -4.84 14.84 7.32
N PHE A 336 -5.61 15.81 7.85
CA PHE A 336 -7.03 15.64 8.14
C PHE A 336 -7.88 15.27 6.91
N ARG A 337 -7.55 15.78 5.72
CA ARG A 337 -8.26 15.39 4.50
C ARG A 337 -8.05 13.91 4.18
N ALA A 338 -6.81 13.43 4.31
CA ALA A 338 -6.49 12.03 4.09
C ALA A 338 -7.15 11.12 5.14
N GLU A 339 -7.35 11.58 6.38
CA GLU A 339 -8.10 10.80 7.39
C GLU A 339 -9.53 10.48 6.95
N MET A 340 -10.23 11.44 6.32
CA MET A 340 -11.58 11.19 5.80
C MET A 340 -11.57 10.25 4.58
N TYR A 341 -10.61 10.41 3.67
CA TYR A 341 -10.45 9.48 2.55
C TYR A 341 -10.07 8.06 3.01
N ALA A 342 -9.31 7.93 4.10
CA ALA A 342 -9.01 6.65 4.73
C ALA A 342 -10.27 5.99 5.32
N ASN A 343 -11.19 6.77 5.91
CA ASN A 343 -12.47 6.24 6.38
C ASN A 343 -13.31 5.70 5.21
N GLU A 344 -13.37 6.43 4.10
CA GLU A 344 -14.10 5.99 2.91
C GLU A 344 -13.48 4.72 2.31
N ALA A 345 -12.15 4.71 2.14
CA ALA A 345 -11.44 3.53 1.66
C ALA A 345 -11.65 2.33 2.61
N GLY A 346 -11.66 2.55 3.92
CA GLY A 346 -11.94 1.50 4.89
C GLY A 346 -13.36 0.95 4.79
N ARG A 347 -14.35 1.79 4.46
CA ARG A 347 -15.71 1.32 4.17
C ARG A 347 -15.75 0.40 2.96
N GLU A 348 -15.10 0.77 1.87
CA GLU A 348 -15.01 -0.09 0.68
C GLU A 348 -14.21 -1.38 0.97
N LEU A 349 -13.14 -1.29 1.77
CA LEU A 349 -12.36 -2.44 2.21
C LEU A 349 -13.19 -3.41 3.05
N ALA A 350 -14.16 -2.94 3.84
CA ALA A 350 -15.04 -3.81 4.62
C ALA A 350 -15.83 -4.79 3.72
N ASP A 351 -16.30 -4.34 2.55
CA ASP A 351 -16.97 -5.21 1.58
C ASP A 351 -16.02 -6.25 0.96
N VAL A 352 -14.77 -5.87 0.70
CA VAL A 352 -13.72 -6.81 0.22
C VAL A 352 -13.40 -7.86 1.28
N LEU A 353 -13.19 -7.43 2.53
CA LEU A 353 -12.91 -8.33 3.64
C LEU A 353 -14.09 -9.26 3.90
N LYS A 354 -15.32 -8.76 3.82
CA LYS A 354 -16.53 -9.57 3.90
C LYS A 354 -16.53 -10.68 2.83
N GLN A 355 -16.31 -10.34 1.56
CA GLN A 355 -16.22 -11.33 0.47
C GLN A 355 -15.18 -12.42 0.72
N LEU A 356 -13.99 -12.05 1.23
CA LEU A 356 -12.92 -13.00 1.55
C LEU A 356 -13.28 -13.88 2.76
N LEU A 357 -13.82 -13.28 3.82
CA LEU A 357 -14.21 -13.98 5.04
C LEU A 357 -15.39 -14.93 4.80
N GLU A 358 -16.31 -14.60 3.91
CA GLU A 358 -17.44 -15.45 3.54
C GLU A 358 -17.02 -16.75 2.84
N GLN A 359 -15.83 -16.80 2.21
CA GLN A 359 -15.29 -18.05 1.63
C GLN A 359 -15.00 -19.13 2.67
N ARG A 360 -14.81 -18.75 3.95
CA ARG A 360 -14.47 -19.61 5.11
C ARG A 360 -13.12 -20.34 5.03
N VAL A 361 -12.68 -20.73 3.83
CA VAL A 361 -11.40 -21.40 3.57
C VAL A 361 -10.21 -20.43 3.56
N ILE A 362 -10.45 -19.15 3.25
CA ILE A 362 -9.42 -18.12 3.26
C ILE A 362 -9.19 -17.60 4.68
N LYS A 363 -7.93 -17.64 5.11
CA LYS A 363 -7.41 -16.96 6.30
C LYS A 363 -6.80 -15.62 5.92
N ILE A 364 -6.86 -14.65 6.83
CA ILE A 364 -6.47 -13.26 6.53
C ILE A 364 -5.45 -12.75 7.55
N ASN A 365 -4.34 -12.24 7.04
CA ASN A 365 -3.39 -11.39 7.75
C ASN A 365 -3.44 -9.98 7.14
N ILE A 366 -3.39 -8.94 7.96
CA ILE A 366 -3.37 -7.55 7.49
C ILE A 366 -2.15 -6.86 8.10
N ILE A 367 -1.32 -6.29 7.23
CA ILE A 367 -0.21 -5.43 7.59
C ILE A 367 -0.53 -4.03 7.08
N THR A 368 -0.38 -3.03 7.93
CA THR A 368 -0.58 -1.63 7.53
C THR A 368 0.64 -0.81 7.85
N HIS A 369 0.92 0.21 7.05
CA HIS A 369 1.87 1.26 7.41
C HIS A 369 1.15 2.59 7.66
N SER A 370 1.60 3.38 8.63
CA SER A 370 1.19 4.80 8.76
C SER A 370 -0.34 4.96 8.80
N LEU A 371 -0.89 5.87 8.00
CA LEU A 371 -2.33 6.14 7.92
C LEU A 371 -3.12 5.01 7.25
N GLY A 372 -2.45 4.04 6.60
CA GLY A 372 -3.07 2.79 6.18
C GLY A 372 -3.70 2.02 7.35
N ALA A 373 -3.21 2.24 8.58
CA ALA A 373 -3.83 1.73 9.81
C ALA A 373 -5.29 2.20 9.93
N ARG A 374 -5.58 3.46 9.59
CA ARG A 374 -6.93 4.01 9.64
C ARG A 374 -7.86 3.35 8.64
N VAL A 375 -7.38 2.99 7.46
CA VAL A 375 -8.15 2.23 6.45
C VAL A 375 -8.56 0.86 7.02
N ALA A 376 -7.59 0.11 7.57
CA ALA A 376 -7.88 -1.19 8.16
C ALA A 376 -8.80 -1.09 9.38
N LEU A 377 -8.54 -0.16 10.30
CA LEU A 377 -9.34 0.03 11.50
C LEU A 377 -10.76 0.47 11.16
N SER A 378 -10.95 1.29 10.13
CA SER A 378 -12.28 1.67 9.63
C SER A 378 -13.05 0.45 9.11
N ALA A 379 -12.39 -0.40 8.32
CA ALA A 379 -13.01 -1.63 7.82
C ALA A 379 -13.41 -2.57 8.96
N MET A 380 -12.51 -2.77 9.94
CA MET A 380 -12.79 -3.63 11.08
C MET A 380 -13.82 -3.04 12.03
N ASN A 381 -13.89 -1.72 12.17
CA ASN A 381 -14.92 -1.07 12.98
C ASN A 381 -16.32 -1.32 12.41
N ILE A 382 -16.44 -1.35 11.07
CA ILE A 382 -17.68 -1.70 10.39
C ILE A 382 -18.03 -3.17 10.61
N LEU A 383 -17.08 -4.08 10.41
CA LEU A 383 -17.30 -5.53 10.56
C LEU A 383 -17.58 -5.94 12.01
N GLY A 384 -16.91 -5.32 12.99
CA GLY A 384 -17.11 -5.57 14.43
C GLY A 384 -18.44 -5.07 14.98
N ASP A 385 -19.16 -4.27 14.19
CA ASP A 385 -20.51 -3.77 14.50
C ASP A 385 -21.63 -4.65 13.89
N MET A 386 -21.27 -5.80 13.29
CA MET A 386 -22.22 -6.74 12.68
C MET A 386 -22.58 -7.90 13.63
N ALA A 387 -22.99 -7.55 14.85
CA ALA A 387 -23.54 -8.50 15.84
C ALA A 387 -22.70 -9.77 16.07
N GLY A 388 -21.36 -9.67 16.00
CA GLY A 388 -20.43 -10.77 16.27
C GLY A 388 -20.16 -11.71 15.09
N GLU A 389 -20.75 -11.47 13.91
CA GLU A 389 -20.57 -12.36 12.74
C GLU A 389 -19.08 -12.48 12.30
N TYR A 390 -18.32 -11.39 12.45
CA TYR A 390 -16.93 -11.29 12.02
C TYR A 390 -15.93 -11.30 13.18
N ASP A 391 -16.36 -11.59 14.41
CA ASP A 391 -15.48 -11.60 15.57
C ASP A 391 -14.39 -12.67 15.43
N ASN A 392 -13.14 -12.27 15.68
CA ASN A 392 -11.96 -13.13 15.61
C ASN A 392 -11.78 -13.87 14.26
N ARG A 393 -12.24 -13.28 13.16
CA ARG A 393 -12.17 -13.87 11.81
C ARG A 393 -10.91 -13.49 11.02
N ILE A 394 -10.22 -12.42 11.40
CA ILE A 394 -8.90 -12.07 10.88
C ILE A 394 -7.85 -12.65 11.84
N ASP A 395 -6.84 -13.35 11.33
CA ASP A 395 -5.85 -14.00 12.19
C ASP A 395 -4.92 -12.98 12.83
N ASN A 396 -4.33 -12.10 12.01
CA ASN A 396 -3.38 -11.09 12.48
C ASN A 396 -3.70 -9.72 11.89
N LEU A 397 -3.73 -8.69 12.76
CA LEU A 397 -3.62 -7.28 12.40
C LEU A 397 -2.27 -6.76 12.91
N ILE A 398 -1.41 -6.34 11.99
CA ILE A 398 -0.09 -5.78 12.27
C ILE A 398 -0.10 -4.30 11.85
N LEU A 399 -0.03 -3.43 12.83
CA LEU A 399 -0.02 -1.99 12.69
C LEU A 399 1.44 -1.51 12.77
N TRP A 400 2.05 -1.20 11.62
CA TRP A 400 3.43 -0.71 11.55
C TRP A 400 3.44 0.82 11.48
N GLU A 401 4.00 1.46 12.51
CA GLU A 401 4.00 2.91 12.67
C GLU A 401 2.60 3.54 12.46
N PRO A 402 1.56 3.07 13.15
CA PRO A 402 0.18 3.51 12.87
C PRO A 402 -0.04 5.01 13.15
N ALA A 403 -0.50 5.72 12.12
CA ALA A 403 -0.84 7.15 12.18
C ALA A 403 -2.29 7.39 12.66
N VAL A 404 -2.64 6.78 13.79
CA VAL A 404 -3.92 6.97 14.48
C VAL A 404 -3.65 7.32 15.94
N ALA A 405 -4.66 7.76 16.70
CA ALA A 405 -4.45 8.09 18.11
C ALA A 405 -3.98 6.85 18.90
N ASP A 406 -3.13 7.03 19.90
CA ASP A 406 -2.71 5.97 20.83
C ASP A 406 -3.89 5.28 21.55
N ASN A 407 -5.06 5.94 21.64
CA ASN A 407 -6.30 5.36 22.15
C ASN A 407 -7.31 4.93 21.07
N ALA A 408 -6.90 4.83 19.80
CA ALA A 408 -7.81 4.59 18.67
C ALA A 408 -8.66 3.32 18.81
N LEU A 409 -8.18 2.30 19.53
CA LEU A 409 -8.90 1.03 19.75
C LEU A 409 -9.83 1.05 20.97
N THR A 410 -9.96 2.17 21.69
CA THR A 410 -10.80 2.28 22.89
C THR A 410 -12.28 2.05 22.60
N ASN A 411 -13.02 1.51 23.57
CA ASN A 411 -14.47 1.33 23.48
C ASN A 411 -15.23 2.65 23.70
N LEU A 412 -16.57 2.60 23.66
CA LEU A 412 -17.43 3.76 23.88
C LEU A 412 -17.75 4.04 25.37
N ASP A 413 -17.32 3.18 26.30
CA ASP A 413 -17.59 3.41 27.72
C ASP A 413 -17.03 4.77 28.16
N ASN A 414 -17.85 5.54 28.88
CA ASN A 414 -17.52 6.90 29.31
C ASN A 414 -17.13 7.83 28.14
N TYR A 415 -17.87 7.75 27.02
CA TYR A 415 -17.58 8.50 25.80
C TYR A 415 -17.42 10.00 26.04
N ASP A 416 -18.24 10.61 26.92
CA ASP A 416 -18.14 12.04 27.25
C ASP A 416 -16.76 12.46 27.76
N ALA A 417 -16.10 11.64 28.59
CA ALA A 417 -14.73 11.92 29.03
C ALA A 417 -13.71 11.77 27.88
N LYS A 418 -13.96 10.83 26.96
CA LYS A 418 -13.11 10.56 25.78
C LYS A 418 -13.29 11.60 24.67
N LYS A 419 -14.45 12.28 24.57
CA LYS A 419 -14.74 13.35 23.58
C LYS A 419 -13.67 14.44 23.55
N VAL A 420 -13.06 14.73 24.69
CA VAL A 420 -11.97 15.73 24.84
C VAL A 420 -10.80 15.48 23.88
N PHE A 421 -10.57 14.22 23.49
CA PHE A 421 -9.51 13.78 22.58
C PHE A 421 -10.03 13.18 21.27
N ASN A 422 -11.34 13.26 21.05
CA ASN A 422 -12.03 12.83 19.84
C ASN A 422 -12.84 14.00 19.28
N PRO A 423 -12.21 15.18 19.06
CA PRO A 423 -12.89 16.46 18.88
C PRO A 423 -13.82 16.52 17.66
N LEU A 424 -13.62 15.61 16.70
CA LEU A 424 -14.41 15.55 15.48
C LEU A 424 -15.17 14.22 15.36
N ALA A 425 -15.23 13.42 16.44
CA ALA A 425 -15.83 12.10 16.46
C ALA A 425 -15.23 11.11 15.44
N MET A 426 -13.96 11.29 15.06
CA MET A 426 -13.30 10.50 14.02
C MET A 426 -12.07 9.73 14.52
N GLU A 427 -11.68 9.89 15.77
CA GLU A 427 -10.37 9.43 16.25
C GLU A 427 -10.37 7.99 16.79
N ILE A 428 -11.54 7.41 17.05
CA ILE A 428 -11.70 6.09 17.70
C ILE A 428 -12.47 5.09 16.83
N PHE A 429 -12.14 3.80 17.00
CA PHE A 429 -12.67 2.65 16.26
C PHE A 429 -13.14 1.59 17.27
N PRO A 430 -14.24 1.85 17.98
CA PRO A 430 -14.62 1.11 19.19
C PRO A 430 -14.93 -0.38 18.97
N TYR A 431 -15.21 -0.78 17.74
CA TYR A 431 -15.55 -2.16 17.40
C TYR A 431 -14.42 -2.88 16.64
N ALA A 432 -13.39 -2.17 16.19
CA ALA A 432 -12.33 -2.75 15.38
C ALA A 432 -11.58 -3.88 16.08
N HIS A 433 -11.39 -3.78 17.40
CA HIS A 433 -10.70 -4.80 18.20
C HIS A 433 -11.41 -6.17 18.20
N LYS A 434 -12.69 -6.25 17.84
CA LYS A 434 -13.44 -7.52 17.86
C LYS A 434 -13.07 -8.45 16.71
N VAL A 435 -12.71 -7.90 15.56
CA VAL A 435 -12.52 -8.63 14.30
C VAL A 435 -11.22 -9.45 14.22
N PRO A 436 -10.03 -8.91 14.57
CA PRO A 436 -8.79 -9.69 14.55
C PRO A 436 -8.69 -10.58 15.80
N LYS A 437 -7.96 -11.71 15.72
CA LYS A 437 -7.57 -12.51 16.88
C LYS A 437 -6.38 -11.90 17.61
N HIS A 438 -5.41 -11.40 16.85
CA HIS A 438 -4.17 -10.81 17.35
C HIS A 438 -3.95 -9.44 16.74
N ILE A 439 -3.61 -8.45 17.57
CA ILE A 439 -3.26 -7.09 17.17
C ILE A 439 -1.83 -6.81 17.65
N THR A 440 -0.96 -6.41 16.75
CA THR A 440 0.43 -6.05 17.06
C THR A 440 0.73 -4.64 16.58
N VAL A 441 1.29 -3.81 17.44
CA VAL A 441 1.74 -2.44 17.12
C VAL A 441 3.26 -2.42 17.12
N LEU A 442 3.86 -2.09 15.97
CA LEU A 442 5.28 -1.76 15.87
C LEU A 442 5.40 -0.23 15.90
N TYR A 443 6.19 0.29 16.83
CA TYR A 443 6.27 1.73 17.10
C TYR A 443 7.74 2.21 17.30
N SER A 444 7.99 3.48 17.00
CA SER A 444 9.30 4.13 17.13
C SER A 444 9.16 5.59 17.56
N GLN A 445 10.13 6.13 18.32
CA GLN A 445 10.13 7.55 18.66
C GLN A 445 10.79 8.45 17.60
N GLU A 446 11.47 7.87 16.61
CA GLU A 446 12.23 8.61 15.59
C GLU A 446 11.44 8.74 14.27
N ASP A 447 10.11 8.80 14.36
CA ASP A 447 9.24 9.05 13.21
C ASP A 447 8.82 10.53 13.15
N GLY A 448 9.45 11.29 12.26
CA GLY A 448 9.25 12.73 12.06
C GLY A 448 7.92 13.13 11.42
N VAL A 449 7.12 12.18 10.92
CA VAL A 449 5.74 12.43 10.43
C VAL A 449 4.74 12.26 11.56
N LEU A 450 4.95 11.26 12.43
CA LEU A 450 4.07 10.92 13.55
C LEU A 450 4.34 11.74 14.83
N GLY A 451 5.54 12.33 14.96
CA GLY A 451 5.96 13.16 16.08
C GLY A 451 7.09 14.12 15.73
N SER A 452 7.65 14.77 16.75
CA SER A 452 8.90 15.55 16.60
C SER A 452 10.10 14.61 16.74
N ASP A 453 10.98 14.62 15.74
CA ASP A 453 12.23 13.87 15.73
C ASP A 453 13.23 14.44 16.77
N HIS A 454 14.03 13.57 17.40
CA HIS A 454 15.10 13.97 18.32
C HIS A 454 16.44 14.20 17.60
N SER A 455 16.53 13.81 16.32
CA SER A 455 17.71 13.87 15.48
C SER A 455 17.55 14.90 14.35
N TYR A 456 18.52 15.80 14.19
CA TYR A 456 18.53 16.79 13.08
C TYR A 456 19.06 16.19 11.77
N SER A 457 19.45 14.90 11.76
CA SER A 457 20.17 14.25 10.66
C SER A 457 19.28 13.58 9.61
N ASP A 458 17.97 13.45 9.86
CA ASP A 458 17.10 12.59 9.05
C ASP A 458 16.40 13.32 7.88
N TYR A 459 16.73 14.60 7.66
CA TYR A 459 16.32 15.40 6.48
C TYR A 459 14.81 15.36 6.15
N GLU A 460 13.92 15.04 7.10
CA GLU A 460 12.47 15.14 6.89
C GLU A 460 12.00 16.60 7.08
N PRO A 461 11.50 17.28 6.02
CA PRO A 461 11.07 18.69 6.13
C PRO A 461 9.89 18.88 7.11
N VAL A 462 9.14 17.81 7.37
CA VAL A 462 7.95 17.80 8.24
C VAL A 462 8.33 17.72 9.74
N ALA A 463 9.52 17.20 10.05
CA ALA A 463 10.05 17.19 11.41
C ALA A 463 10.31 18.61 11.93
N LEU A 464 10.69 19.55 11.04
CA LEU A 464 10.90 20.97 11.35
C LEU A 464 9.63 21.71 11.80
N ILE A 465 8.44 21.15 11.53
CA ILE A 465 7.14 21.68 11.97
C ILE A 465 6.46 20.81 13.04
N GLY A 466 7.18 19.85 13.63
CA GLY A 466 6.68 19.00 14.71
C GLY A 466 5.78 17.83 14.28
N GLY A 467 5.85 17.43 13.00
CA GLY A 467 5.11 16.29 12.42
C GLY A 467 3.76 16.66 11.80
N ALA A 468 3.35 15.92 10.76
CA ALA A 468 2.08 16.14 10.07
C ALA A 468 0.89 15.69 10.92
N TYR A 469 1.03 14.59 11.66
CA TYR A 469 -0.05 14.06 12.49
C TYR A 469 -0.40 15.00 13.67
N PRO A 470 0.56 15.51 14.48
CA PRO A 470 0.25 16.46 15.56
C PRO A 470 -0.36 17.78 15.06
N SER A 471 -0.05 18.16 13.82
CA SER A 471 -0.49 19.39 13.17
C SER A 471 -1.84 19.27 12.45
N LYS A 472 -2.47 18.09 12.45
CA LYS A 472 -3.57 17.75 11.53
C LYS A 472 -4.80 18.67 11.59
N TYR A 473 -5.09 19.32 12.71
CA TYR A 473 -6.22 20.25 12.82
C TYR A 473 -5.88 21.72 12.54
N LEU A 474 -4.61 22.06 12.27
CA LEU A 474 -4.26 23.43 11.86
C LEU A 474 -5.01 23.82 10.59
N SER A 475 -5.08 22.91 9.61
CA SER A 475 -5.79 23.12 8.34
C SER A 475 -7.31 23.21 8.51
N PHE A 476 -7.88 22.56 9.52
CA PHE A 476 -9.32 22.58 9.83
C PHE A 476 -9.81 23.98 10.20
N THR A 477 -8.95 24.82 10.78
CA THR A 477 -9.27 26.20 11.22
C THR A 477 -9.23 27.24 10.09
N THR A 478 -8.90 26.82 8.87
CA THR A 478 -8.80 27.71 7.70
C THR A 478 -10.10 27.69 6.88
N GLY A 479 -10.40 28.75 6.13
CA GLY A 479 -11.64 28.89 5.34
C GLY A 479 -11.88 27.82 4.27
N ASN A 480 -10.90 26.94 4.00
CA ASN A 480 -10.93 25.81 3.08
C ASN A 480 -10.98 24.45 3.82
N SER A 481 -11.74 24.34 4.90
CA SER A 481 -11.79 23.11 5.71
C SER A 481 -12.22 21.91 4.86
N ALA A 482 -11.48 20.81 4.92
CA ALA A 482 -11.74 19.61 4.11
C ALA A 482 -13.15 19.02 4.33
N LEU A 483 -13.77 19.25 5.51
CA LEU A 483 -15.14 18.83 5.80
C LEU A 483 -16.19 19.48 4.88
N LYS A 484 -15.97 20.75 4.47
CA LYS A 484 -16.87 21.47 3.55
C LYS A 484 -16.89 20.86 2.16
N GLU A 485 -15.80 20.23 1.73
CA GLU A 485 -15.70 19.59 0.42
C GLU A 485 -16.73 18.46 0.25
N TYR A 486 -17.08 17.77 1.34
CA TYR A 486 -18.08 16.69 1.36
C TYR A 486 -19.52 17.19 1.27
N TYR A 487 -19.77 18.41 1.75
CA TYR A 487 -21.12 18.99 1.74
C TYR A 487 -21.38 19.87 0.53
N LYS A 488 -20.37 20.16 -0.28
CA LYS A 488 -20.56 20.92 -1.52
C LYS A 488 -21.66 20.26 -2.35
N ASP A 489 -22.58 21.09 -2.85
CA ASP A 489 -23.76 20.69 -3.61
C ASP A 489 -24.84 19.94 -2.79
N THR A 490 -24.81 20.03 -1.45
CA THR A 490 -25.85 19.52 -0.54
C THR A 490 -26.61 20.64 0.19
N ARG A 491 -27.77 20.31 0.78
CA ARG A 491 -28.55 21.25 1.62
C ARG A 491 -27.75 21.86 2.77
N ILE A 492 -26.83 21.11 3.38
CA ILE A 492 -25.98 21.60 4.49
C ILE A 492 -25.11 22.77 4.01
N TYR A 493 -24.59 22.68 2.79
CA TYR A 493 -23.77 23.73 2.18
C TYR A 493 -24.59 24.97 1.78
N ASP A 494 -25.85 24.79 1.39
CA ASP A 494 -26.75 25.91 1.15
C ASP A 494 -27.05 26.67 2.45
N TYR A 495 -27.26 25.96 3.58
CA TYR A 495 -27.41 26.59 4.89
C TYR A 495 -26.17 27.37 5.31
N GLU A 496 -24.98 26.78 5.14
CA GLU A 496 -23.70 27.45 5.43
C GLU A 496 -23.58 28.76 4.63
N LYS A 497 -23.85 28.73 3.33
CA LYS A 497 -23.85 29.93 2.47
C LYS A 497 -24.82 31.00 2.97
N SER A 498 -26.04 30.61 3.34
CA SER A 498 -27.03 31.55 3.89
C SER A 498 -26.54 32.17 5.19
N VAL A 499 -25.93 31.40 6.09
CA VAL A 499 -25.36 31.92 7.35
C VAL A 499 -24.20 32.89 7.10
N ILE A 500 -23.31 32.59 6.16
CA ILE A 500 -22.21 33.50 5.79
C ILE A 500 -22.76 34.82 5.24
N GLN A 501 -23.81 34.78 4.40
CA GLN A 501 -24.46 35.98 3.89
C GLN A 501 -25.10 36.80 5.01
N ILE A 502 -25.82 36.14 5.93
CA ILE A 502 -26.41 36.77 7.12
C ILE A 502 -25.33 37.50 7.91
N LYS A 503 -24.21 36.82 8.20
CA LYS A 503 -23.09 37.41 8.93
C LYS A 503 -22.51 38.62 8.19
N HIS A 504 -22.26 38.50 6.90
CA HIS A 504 -21.74 39.61 6.10
C HIS A 504 -22.67 40.82 6.11
N THR A 505 -24.00 40.60 6.04
CA THR A 505 -24.99 41.68 6.17
C THR A 505 -24.94 42.31 7.57
N CYS A 506 -24.85 41.51 8.63
CA CYS A 506 -24.66 42.01 9.99
C CYS A 506 -23.38 42.86 10.13
N ASP A 507 -22.26 42.34 9.63
CA ASP A 507 -20.98 43.05 9.64
C ASP A 507 -21.10 44.38 8.88
N LEU A 508 -21.74 44.43 7.71
CA LEU A 508 -21.95 45.68 6.97
C LEU A 508 -22.88 46.68 7.69
N LEU A 509 -23.91 46.21 8.39
CA LEU A 509 -24.85 47.07 9.10
C LEU A 509 -24.26 47.68 10.37
N TYR A 510 -23.31 47.00 11.01
CA TYR A 510 -22.77 47.37 12.33
C TYR A 510 -21.27 47.68 12.32
N ALA A 511 -20.53 47.42 11.24
CA ALA A 511 -19.12 47.83 11.06
C ALA A 511 -19.05 49.26 10.52
N GLY A 512 -19.27 50.25 11.38
CA GLY A 512 -19.20 51.64 10.97
C GLY A 512 -19.20 52.72 12.04
N ALA A 513 -19.30 52.39 13.34
CA ALA A 513 -19.37 53.43 14.36
C ALA A 513 -18.70 53.01 15.67
N GLU A 514 -17.39 53.23 15.82
CA GLU A 514 -16.59 53.29 17.07
C GLU A 514 -16.94 52.31 18.23
N LYS A 515 -17.66 51.23 17.98
CA LYS A 515 -18.14 50.28 18.99
C LYS A 515 -17.89 48.87 18.47
N GLN A 516 -17.22 48.10 19.32
CA GLN A 516 -17.01 46.66 19.21
C GLN A 516 -18.23 45.95 18.62
N TYR A 517 -17.96 44.92 17.82
CA TYR A 517 -18.91 43.89 17.38
C TYR A 517 -20.05 43.65 18.40
N ARG A 518 -21.31 43.80 17.97
CA ARG A 518 -22.56 43.75 18.79
C ARG A 518 -23.38 42.49 18.46
N PRO A 519 -22.97 41.31 18.96
CA PRO A 519 -23.67 40.05 18.68
C PRO A 519 -25.11 40.01 19.20
N ASP A 520 -25.41 40.81 20.23
CA ASP A 520 -26.73 40.99 20.84
C ASP A 520 -27.72 41.79 19.98
N GLU A 521 -27.24 42.74 19.16
CA GLU A 521 -28.06 43.46 18.19
C GLU A 521 -28.29 42.62 16.91
N CYS A 522 -27.28 41.88 16.47
CA CYS A 522 -27.38 40.96 15.33
C CYS A 522 -28.39 39.82 15.59
N ALA A 523 -28.48 39.33 16.83
CA ALA A 523 -29.42 38.28 17.23
C ALA A 523 -30.90 38.71 17.18
N LYS A 524 -31.20 40.01 17.02
CA LYS A 524 -32.56 40.56 16.93
C LYS A 524 -33.06 40.68 15.48
N LEU A 525 -32.18 40.50 14.49
CA LEU A 525 -32.56 40.51 13.08
C LEU A 525 -33.38 39.25 12.73
N PRO A 526 -34.25 39.31 11.70
CA PRO A 526 -35.06 38.16 11.24
C PRO A 526 -34.26 36.89 10.93
N HIS A 527 -32.95 37.03 10.75
CA HIS A 527 -32.02 35.96 10.43
C HIS A 527 -31.67 35.03 11.61
N ALA A 528 -31.83 35.44 12.88
CA ALA A 528 -31.59 34.56 14.03
C ALA A 528 -32.55 33.37 14.09
N TYR A 529 -33.80 33.58 13.67
CA TYR A 529 -34.78 32.51 13.48
C TYR A 529 -34.36 31.52 12.38
N GLN A 530 -33.78 32.03 11.29
CA GLN A 530 -33.30 31.20 10.17
C GLN A 530 -32.11 30.32 10.61
N VAL A 531 -31.16 30.85 11.39
CA VAL A 531 -30.04 30.08 11.93
C VAL A 531 -30.51 28.93 12.82
N ASN A 532 -31.45 29.19 13.76
CA ASN A 532 -31.99 28.14 14.62
C ASN A 532 -32.76 27.07 13.83
N ARG A 533 -33.51 27.49 12.80
CA ARG A 533 -34.16 26.58 11.87
C ARG A 533 -33.13 25.70 11.12
N TYR A 534 -32.04 26.28 10.62
CA TYR A 534 -30.98 25.51 9.95
C TYR A 534 -30.32 24.49 10.89
N LYS A 535 -30.09 24.83 12.16
CA LYS A 535 -29.58 23.87 13.16
C LYS A 535 -30.47 22.63 13.28
N GLN A 536 -31.79 22.86 13.39
CA GLN A 536 -32.78 21.79 13.48
C GLN A 536 -32.85 20.96 12.19
N GLU A 537 -32.80 21.61 11.02
CA GLU A 537 -32.83 20.92 9.72
C GLU A 537 -31.56 20.08 9.49
N ILE A 538 -30.37 20.57 9.86
CA ILE A 538 -29.13 19.77 9.81
C ILE A 538 -29.26 18.54 10.70
N ALA A 539 -29.68 18.72 11.96
CA ALA A 539 -29.85 17.61 12.89
C ALA A 539 -30.86 16.57 12.35
N ALA A 540 -31.96 17.03 11.74
CA ALA A 540 -32.95 16.15 11.13
C ALA A 540 -32.37 15.33 9.96
N LEU A 541 -31.64 15.95 9.03
CA LEU A 541 -31.01 15.27 7.89
C LEU A 541 -30.03 14.19 8.36
N ILE A 542 -29.22 14.50 9.37
CA ILE A 542 -28.22 13.57 9.92
C ILE A 542 -28.90 12.40 10.65
N ARG A 543 -29.94 12.66 11.44
CA ARG A 543 -30.69 11.61 12.13
C ARG A 543 -31.49 10.73 11.18
N GLU A 544 -32.06 11.30 10.13
CA GLU A 544 -32.77 10.55 9.10
C GLU A 544 -31.83 9.56 8.39
N GLU A 545 -30.63 10.02 8.00
CA GLU A 545 -29.64 9.13 7.43
C GLU A 545 -29.16 8.07 8.44
N ALA A 546 -28.88 8.46 9.69
CA ALA A 546 -28.50 7.52 10.74
C ALA A 546 -29.57 6.42 10.97
N ALA A 547 -30.85 6.80 11.01
CA ALA A 547 -31.96 5.85 11.15
C ALA A 547 -32.05 4.88 9.97
N ARG A 548 -31.79 5.36 8.74
CA ARG A 548 -31.76 4.52 7.54
C ARG A 548 -30.60 3.52 7.57
N VAL A 549 -29.43 3.91 8.06
CA VAL A 549 -28.25 3.03 8.08
C VAL A 549 -28.18 2.12 9.30
N ASN A 550 -28.84 2.47 10.39
CA ASN A 550 -29.00 1.64 11.59
C ASN A 550 -30.12 0.59 11.43
N ASP A 551 -30.59 0.31 10.21
CA ASP A 551 -31.68 -0.62 9.94
C ASP A 551 -31.40 -2.02 10.51
N PRO A 552 -32.17 -2.48 11.53
CA PRO A 552 -31.96 -3.79 12.14
C PRO A 552 -32.36 -4.94 11.21
N ALA A 553 -33.13 -4.68 10.14
CA ALA A 553 -33.55 -5.72 9.21
C ALA A 553 -32.41 -6.24 8.33
N ASN A 554 -31.35 -5.46 8.14
CA ASN A 554 -30.19 -5.82 7.31
C ASN A 554 -28.87 -5.58 8.07
N PRO A 555 -28.59 -6.34 9.14
CA PRO A 555 -27.50 -6.04 10.06
C PRO A 555 -26.09 -6.13 9.44
N THR A 556 -25.95 -6.78 8.28
CA THR A 556 -24.68 -7.05 7.59
C THR A 556 -24.52 -6.25 6.29
N PHE A 557 -25.53 -5.44 5.93
CA PHE A 557 -25.47 -4.55 4.77
C PHE A 557 -24.68 -3.29 5.12
N ILE A 558 -23.85 -2.83 4.19
CA ILE A 558 -23.06 -1.60 4.30
C ILE A 558 -23.74 -0.54 3.42
N PRO A 559 -24.61 0.32 3.98
CA PRO A 559 -25.36 1.29 3.19
C PRO A 559 -24.46 2.44 2.71
N PRO A 560 -24.76 3.05 1.55
CA PRO A 560 -24.09 4.25 1.10
C PRO A 560 -24.41 5.44 2.02
N LEU A 561 -23.45 6.35 2.15
CA LEU A 561 -23.55 7.55 2.98
C LEU A 561 -23.52 8.82 2.12
N THR A 562 -24.35 9.79 2.51
CA THR A 562 -24.42 11.13 1.92
C THR A 562 -23.85 12.16 2.88
N TYR A 563 -24.53 12.41 4.01
CA TYR A 563 -24.15 13.43 4.98
C TYR A 563 -23.16 12.92 6.04
N LEU A 564 -23.27 11.66 6.44
CA LEU A 564 -22.40 10.99 7.41
C LEU A 564 -21.09 10.44 6.81
N LYS A 565 -20.84 10.72 5.52
CA LYS A 565 -19.72 10.20 4.75
C LYS A 565 -18.32 10.47 5.35
N PRO A 566 -18.02 11.63 5.98
CA PRO A 566 -16.76 11.84 6.69
C PRO A 566 -16.52 10.82 7.82
N TRP A 567 -17.59 10.33 8.45
CA TRP A 567 -17.59 9.32 9.51
C TRP A 567 -17.86 7.91 8.99
N SER A 568 -17.50 7.65 7.73
CA SER A 568 -17.76 6.38 7.05
C SER A 568 -17.16 5.14 7.73
N HIS A 569 -16.25 5.31 8.69
CA HIS A 569 -15.72 4.23 9.53
C HIS A 569 -16.74 3.63 10.51
N PHE A 570 -17.92 4.24 10.71
CA PHE A 570 -19.02 3.66 11.50
C PHE A 570 -20.04 2.97 10.61
N LYS A 571 -20.36 1.71 10.89
CA LYS A 571 -21.47 1.01 10.22
C LYS A 571 -22.81 1.54 10.72
N CYS A 572 -23.06 1.40 12.02
CA CYS A 572 -24.14 2.07 12.73
C CYS A 572 -23.59 3.24 13.55
N PHE A 573 -24.44 4.24 13.79
CA PHE A 573 -24.10 5.45 14.54
C PHE A 573 -24.76 5.41 15.93
N PRO A 574 -24.00 5.16 17.01
CA PRO A 574 -24.51 5.23 18.38
C PRO A 574 -25.01 6.62 18.72
N GLU A 575 -26.07 6.72 19.53
CA GLU A 575 -26.74 8.01 19.82
C GLU A 575 -25.77 9.06 20.39
N GLU A 576 -24.88 8.68 21.31
CA GLU A 576 -23.90 9.60 21.90
C GLU A 576 -22.85 10.12 20.90
N VAL A 577 -22.45 9.29 19.93
CA VAL A 577 -21.54 9.65 18.84
C VAL A 577 -22.29 10.51 17.82
N LEU A 578 -23.52 10.14 17.47
CA LEU A 578 -24.37 10.88 16.55
C LEU A 578 -24.66 12.29 17.06
N ASN A 579 -24.95 12.45 18.35
CA ASN A 579 -25.10 13.75 19.00
C ASN A 579 -23.82 14.59 18.85
N HIS A 580 -22.65 13.98 19.09
CA HIS A 580 -21.39 14.66 18.93
C HIS A 580 -21.13 15.08 17.47
N ILE A 581 -21.43 14.22 16.50
CA ILE A 581 -21.33 14.55 15.06
C ILE A 581 -22.24 15.73 14.70
N ILE A 582 -23.48 15.73 15.19
CA ILE A 582 -24.43 16.84 14.99
C ILE A 582 -23.86 18.13 15.58
N ASP A 583 -23.31 18.08 16.80
CA ASP A 583 -22.67 19.24 17.44
C ASP A 583 -21.48 19.77 16.64
N VAL A 584 -20.62 18.87 16.14
CA VAL A 584 -19.48 19.21 15.27
C VAL A 584 -19.96 19.86 13.97
N LEU A 585 -20.99 19.30 13.33
CA LEU A 585 -21.54 19.83 12.08
C LEU A 585 -22.27 21.16 12.26
N ILE A 586 -23.07 21.32 13.31
CA ILE A 586 -23.70 22.61 13.63
C ILE A 586 -22.62 23.64 13.97
N GLY A 587 -21.59 23.24 14.73
CA GLY A 587 -20.45 24.08 15.04
C GLY A 587 -19.68 24.53 13.80
N ASN A 588 -19.52 23.65 12.81
CA ASN A 588 -18.80 23.95 11.56
C ASN A 588 -19.65 24.69 10.52
N ALA A 589 -20.88 24.22 10.27
CA ALA A 589 -21.76 24.73 9.23
C ALA A 589 -22.46 26.04 9.63
N LEU A 590 -22.66 26.32 10.93
CA LEU A 590 -23.55 27.40 11.38
C LEU A 590 -22.95 28.35 12.43
N SER A 591 -21.68 28.23 12.81
CA SER A 591 -21.06 29.13 13.80
C SER A 591 -19.66 29.63 13.43
N ASP A 592 -19.47 30.92 13.68
CA ASP A 592 -18.23 31.66 13.51
C ASP A 592 -17.08 31.24 14.44
N TRP A 593 -15.97 30.79 13.86
CA TRP A 593 -14.62 31.37 13.85
C TRP A 593 -13.94 31.88 15.15
N GLU A 594 -14.60 32.01 16.30
CA GLU A 594 -14.05 32.68 17.50
C GLU A 594 -13.65 31.77 18.67
N LYS A 595 -14.06 30.49 18.70
CA LYS A 595 -13.53 29.53 19.69
C LYS A 595 -12.29 28.80 19.18
N ARG A 596 -11.29 29.57 18.72
CA ARG A 596 -9.97 29.08 18.29
C ARG A 596 -8.98 28.94 19.45
N GLU A 597 -9.30 29.46 20.63
CA GLU A 597 -8.45 29.37 21.81
C GLU A 597 -8.58 28.00 22.46
N ASN A 598 -7.87 27.05 21.86
CA ASN A 598 -7.34 25.78 22.36
C ASN A 598 -7.37 24.83 21.16
N TYR A 599 -6.23 24.70 20.50
CA TYR A 599 -5.98 23.68 19.49
C TYR A 599 -6.69 22.38 19.90
N PHE A 600 -7.59 21.88 19.05
CA PHE A 600 -8.24 20.58 19.23
C PHE A 600 -7.18 19.59 19.73
N LYS A 601 -7.40 19.01 20.91
CA LYS A 601 -6.36 18.21 21.56
C LYS A 601 -6.11 16.97 20.72
N VAL A 602 -4.95 16.92 20.07
CA VAL A 602 -4.47 15.73 19.37
C VAL A 602 -3.78 14.85 20.40
N ARG A 603 -4.25 13.62 20.58
CA ARG A 603 -3.45 12.60 21.25
C ARG A 603 -2.28 12.23 20.37
N ALA A 604 -1.19 11.75 20.95
CA ALA A 604 -0.04 11.36 20.15
C ALA A 604 -0.36 10.14 19.27
N ALA A 605 0.36 10.00 18.16
CA ALA A 605 0.20 8.86 17.26
C ALA A 605 0.59 7.55 17.96
N LEU A 606 -0.19 6.49 17.73
CA LEU A 606 0.06 5.15 18.25
C LEU A 606 1.41 4.60 17.79
N GLY A 607 1.80 4.86 16.54
CA GLY A 607 3.12 4.48 16.00
C GLY A 607 4.28 5.24 16.62
N HIS A 608 4.04 6.44 17.15
CA HIS A 608 5.09 7.18 17.84
C HIS A 608 5.18 6.85 19.34
N GLN A 609 4.03 6.61 19.99
CA GLN A 609 3.96 6.42 21.44
C GLN A 609 3.93 4.98 21.95
N GLY A 610 3.42 4.04 21.16
CA GLY A 610 3.09 2.72 21.67
C GLY A 610 2.08 2.80 22.83
N ASP A 611 2.37 2.08 23.91
CA ASP A 611 1.57 1.95 25.13
C ASP A 611 2.01 2.86 26.29
N ARG A 612 3.04 3.68 26.09
CA ARG A 612 3.67 4.47 27.17
C ARG A 612 2.68 5.35 27.92
N GLN A 613 1.89 6.14 27.20
CA GLN A 613 0.96 7.10 27.81
C GLN A 613 -0.38 6.46 28.21
N THR A 614 -0.82 5.44 27.47
CA THR A 614 -2.13 4.80 27.66
C THR A 614 -2.12 3.73 28.74
N ILE A 615 -0.99 3.06 28.96
CA ILE A 615 -0.88 1.93 29.88
C ILE A 615 0.24 2.12 30.89
N ASP A 616 1.46 2.43 30.45
CA ASP A 616 2.63 2.41 31.34
C ASP A 616 2.78 3.68 32.19
N HIS A 617 1.93 4.70 31.92
CA HIS A 617 1.91 5.99 32.61
C HIS A 617 3.19 6.81 32.45
N LEU A 618 3.88 6.63 31.32
CA LEU A 618 5.13 7.29 30.99
C LEU A 618 4.93 8.34 29.90
N ASP A 619 5.72 9.41 29.94
CA ASP A 619 5.79 10.39 28.88
C ASP A 619 6.82 9.99 27.80
N LYS A 620 7.11 10.91 26.88
CA LYS A 620 8.05 10.66 25.78
C LYS A 620 9.50 10.48 26.25
N ASN A 621 9.87 11.01 27.40
CA ASN A 621 11.21 10.91 27.98
C ASN A 621 11.32 9.72 28.96
N LEU A 622 10.32 8.83 28.96
CA LEU A 622 10.20 7.70 29.90
C LEU A 622 10.04 8.15 31.37
N GLU A 623 9.58 9.38 31.60
CA GLU A 623 9.30 9.90 32.93
C GLU A 623 7.83 9.68 33.31
N ARG A 624 7.54 9.52 34.61
CA ARG A 624 6.17 9.32 35.09
C ARG A 624 5.29 10.53 34.77
N LEU A 625 4.12 10.29 34.17
CA LEU A 625 3.13 11.33 33.91
C LEU A 625 2.65 11.98 35.21
N SER A 626 2.40 13.29 35.16
CA SER A 626 1.72 13.99 36.25
C SER A 626 0.31 13.42 36.47
N LYS A 627 -0.16 13.40 37.72
CA LYS A 627 -1.49 12.84 38.09
C LYS A 627 -2.63 13.33 37.17
N LYS A 628 -2.58 14.61 36.77
CA LYS A 628 -3.58 15.21 35.87
C LYS A 628 -3.50 14.64 34.45
N ARG A 629 -2.31 14.48 33.89
CA ARG A 629 -2.13 13.89 32.55
C ARG A 629 -2.46 12.40 32.56
N ASP A 630 -2.06 11.72 33.63
CA ASP A 630 -2.30 10.29 33.82
C ASP A 630 -3.80 9.96 33.78
N LEU A 631 -4.61 10.68 34.56
CA LEU A 631 -6.07 10.54 34.59
C LEU A 631 -6.74 10.83 33.23
N MET A 632 -6.09 11.64 32.38
CA MET A 632 -6.60 11.99 31.07
C MET A 632 -6.19 11.00 29.97
N LEU A 633 -5.00 10.41 30.07
CA LEU A 633 -4.38 9.63 29.00
C LEU A 633 -4.50 8.13 29.19
N HIS A 634 -4.52 7.66 30.44
CA HIS A 634 -4.64 6.24 30.76
C HIS A 634 -5.98 5.67 30.28
N ASP A 635 -5.94 4.48 29.69
CA ASP A 635 -7.11 3.80 29.15
C ASP A 635 -7.23 2.37 29.69
N THR A 636 -8.16 2.17 30.63
CA THR A 636 -8.38 0.88 31.29
C THR A 636 -8.84 -0.21 30.31
N PHE A 637 -9.56 0.15 29.25
CA PHE A 637 -10.02 -0.82 28.26
C PHE A 637 -8.83 -1.35 27.44
N ILE A 638 -7.94 -0.46 26.99
CA ILE A 638 -6.74 -0.85 26.25
C ILE A 638 -5.79 -1.66 27.14
N LYS A 639 -5.63 -1.27 28.41
CA LYS A 639 -4.88 -2.05 29.39
C LYS A 639 -5.40 -3.48 29.51
N LYS A 640 -6.73 -3.64 29.61
CA LYS A 640 -7.38 -4.97 29.64
C LYS A 640 -7.09 -5.78 28.37
N LEU A 641 -7.18 -5.17 27.19
CA LEU A 641 -6.86 -5.84 25.91
C LEU A 641 -5.43 -6.39 25.87
N ARG A 642 -4.46 -5.65 26.46
CA ARG A 642 -3.05 -6.06 26.54
C ARG A 642 -2.80 -7.10 27.61
N GLU A 643 -3.18 -6.82 28.85
CA GLU A 643 -2.73 -7.58 30.02
C GLU A 643 -3.62 -8.79 30.32
N GLU A 644 -4.94 -8.64 30.20
CA GLU A 644 -5.90 -9.69 30.54
C GLU A 644 -6.24 -10.56 29.32
N GLU A 645 -6.58 -9.94 28.20
CA GLU A 645 -7.01 -10.66 26.99
C GLU A 645 -5.83 -11.11 26.11
N LYS A 646 -4.63 -10.53 26.32
CA LYS A 646 -3.41 -10.79 25.52
C LYS A 646 -3.66 -10.68 24.01
N LYS A 647 -4.57 -9.78 23.65
CA LYS A 647 -5.02 -9.57 22.27
C LYS A 647 -4.23 -8.48 21.56
N LEU A 648 -3.77 -7.49 22.33
CA LEU A 648 -3.02 -6.34 21.85
C LEU A 648 -1.60 -6.36 22.39
N GLU A 649 -0.62 -6.38 21.49
CA GLU A 649 0.80 -6.36 21.81
C GLU A 649 1.50 -5.15 21.21
N TYR A 650 2.50 -4.66 21.92
CA TYR A 650 3.30 -3.49 21.55
C TYR A 650 4.75 -3.91 21.44
N PHE A 651 5.39 -3.49 20.35
CA PHE A 651 6.78 -3.77 20.08
C PHE A 651 7.50 -2.48 19.68
N GLY A 652 8.40 -2.02 20.55
CA GLY A 652 9.28 -0.91 20.25
C GLY A 652 10.37 -1.34 19.29
N GLN A 653 10.56 -0.59 18.19
CA GLN A 653 11.58 -0.83 17.18
C GLN A 653 12.97 -0.34 17.65
N VAL A 654 13.43 -0.91 18.75
CA VAL A 654 14.66 -0.56 19.49
C VAL A 654 15.59 -1.77 19.63
N ILE A 655 16.89 -1.52 19.56
CA ILE A 655 17.96 -2.46 19.91
C ILE A 655 18.81 -1.91 21.06
N GLU A 656 19.47 -2.80 21.79
CA GLU A 656 20.51 -2.44 22.75
C GLU A 656 21.87 -2.40 22.05
N GLU A 657 22.54 -1.27 22.11
CA GLU A 657 23.89 -1.04 21.57
C GLU A 657 24.72 -0.31 22.64
N ASP A 658 25.85 -0.89 23.04
CA ASP A 658 26.77 -0.36 24.07
C ASP A 658 26.13 0.08 25.40
N GLY A 659 25.10 -0.65 25.85
CA GLY A 659 24.37 -0.35 27.09
C GLY A 659 23.36 0.79 26.96
N SER A 660 23.12 1.28 25.74
CA SER A 660 22.11 2.28 25.40
C SER A 660 21.04 1.69 24.48
N GLN A 661 19.81 2.21 24.56
CA GLN A 661 18.75 1.87 23.62
C GLN A 661 18.82 2.78 22.40
N ARG A 662 18.79 2.18 21.21
CA ARG A 662 18.77 2.87 19.92
C ARG A 662 17.58 2.40 19.10
N TYR A 663 16.78 3.33 18.60
CA TYR A 663 15.75 3.02 17.62
C TYR A 663 16.40 2.69 16.27
N TYR A 664 15.98 1.58 15.66
CA TYR A 664 16.46 1.21 14.33
C TYR A 664 15.51 1.67 13.23
N PHE A 665 14.25 1.99 13.55
CA PHE A 665 13.33 2.62 12.62
C PHE A 665 13.39 4.14 12.82
N ILE A 666 14.20 4.81 11.98
CA ILE A 666 14.67 6.19 12.22
C ILE A 666 14.04 7.26 11.31
N SER A 667 13.08 6.89 10.47
CA SER A 667 12.34 7.84 9.63
C SER A 667 11.03 7.20 9.19
N HIS A 668 10.02 8.01 8.82
CA HIS A 668 8.70 7.49 8.46
C HIS A 668 8.75 6.54 7.25
N SER A 669 9.68 6.81 6.33
CA SER A 669 9.91 6.01 5.13
C SER A 669 11.13 5.08 5.26
N ALA A 670 11.59 4.79 6.48
CA ALA A 670 12.85 4.08 6.70
C ALA A 670 12.90 2.70 6.03
N MET A 671 11.73 2.06 5.89
CA MET A 671 11.59 0.79 5.17
C MET A 671 11.88 0.85 3.67
N GLN A 672 12.07 2.04 3.09
CA GLN A 672 12.41 2.23 1.68
C GLN A 672 13.67 3.08 1.52
N THR A 673 13.77 4.20 2.26
CA THR A 673 14.87 5.16 2.13
C THR A 673 16.24 4.53 2.40
N TRP A 674 16.31 3.62 3.36
CA TRP A 674 17.56 2.98 3.79
C TRP A 674 17.76 1.59 3.19
N GLU A 675 16.90 1.17 2.28
CA GLU A 675 17.01 -0.17 1.70
C GLU A 675 18.29 -0.33 0.87
N TRP A 676 18.67 0.71 0.14
CA TRP A 676 19.86 0.68 -0.68
C TRP A 676 21.12 0.67 0.20
N LEU A 677 21.72 -0.52 0.37
CA LEU A 677 22.73 -0.78 1.40
C LEU A 677 24.04 -0.02 1.16
N ASP A 678 24.33 0.36 -0.09
CA ASP A 678 25.48 1.22 -0.39
C ASP A 678 25.26 2.68 0.08
N LEU A 679 24.02 3.08 0.38
CA LEU A 679 23.67 4.35 1.04
C LEU A 679 23.32 4.17 2.54
N ASP A 680 23.02 2.96 2.98
CA ASP A 680 22.69 2.63 4.38
C ASP A 680 23.92 2.52 5.29
N ARG A 681 24.46 3.69 5.65
CA ARG A 681 25.59 3.80 6.58
C ARG A 681 25.27 3.31 7.98
N HIS A 682 24.00 3.26 8.35
CA HIS A 682 23.56 3.01 9.72
C HIS A 682 23.03 1.58 9.95
N GLN A 683 23.02 0.76 8.90
CA GLN A 683 22.46 -0.61 8.89
C GLN A 683 20.98 -0.62 9.34
N VAL A 684 20.24 0.43 9.02
CA VAL A 684 18.83 0.60 9.35
C VAL A 684 17.99 -0.49 8.72
N PHE A 685 18.12 -0.72 7.42
CA PHE A 685 17.27 -1.68 6.72
C PHE A 685 17.57 -3.14 7.09
N PRO A 686 18.84 -3.57 7.24
CA PRO A 686 19.16 -4.89 7.81
C PRO A 686 18.48 -5.16 9.16
N LEU A 687 18.42 -4.16 10.05
CA LEU A 687 17.75 -4.28 11.35
C LEU A 687 16.22 -4.33 11.20
N ILE A 688 15.64 -3.52 10.31
CA ILE A 688 14.21 -3.58 9.95
C ILE A 688 13.85 -4.97 9.42
N TYR A 689 14.67 -5.54 8.54
CA TYR A 689 14.45 -6.88 8.01
C TYR A 689 14.52 -7.94 9.11
N GLU A 690 15.60 -7.97 9.89
CA GLU A 690 15.82 -9.02 10.90
C GLU A 690 14.76 -8.96 12.02
N TYR A 691 14.44 -7.76 12.50
CA TYR A 691 13.58 -7.60 13.66
C TYR A 691 12.12 -7.38 13.30
N SER A 692 11.80 -6.44 12.40
CA SER A 692 10.41 -6.16 12.07
C SER A 692 9.84 -7.21 11.11
N TYR A 693 10.40 -7.41 9.92
CA TYR A 693 9.88 -8.37 8.95
C TYR A 693 9.98 -9.83 9.44
N LYS A 694 11.19 -10.26 9.80
CA LYS A 694 11.44 -11.67 10.12
C LYS A 694 10.91 -12.04 11.50
N ARG A 695 11.42 -11.40 12.56
CA ARG A 695 11.14 -11.83 13.94
C ARG A 695 9.71 -11.50 14.38
N GLU A 696 9.31 -10.23 14.30
CA GLU A 696 8.01 -9.82 14.83
C GLU A 696 6.85 -10.16 13.89
N MET A 697 6.92 -9.81 12.61
CA MET A 697 5.80 -10.04 11.69
C MET A 697 5.69 -11.50 11.26
N MET A 698 6.75 -12.06 10.67
CA MET A 698 6.69 -13.39 10.08
C MET A 698 6.68 -14.49 11.15
N ASP A 699 7.72 -14.57 11.99
CA ASP A 699 7.89 -15.69 12.91
C ASP A 699 6.88 -15.69 14.05
N LYS A 700 6.76 -14.56 14.75
CA LYS A 700 5.95 -14.48 15.96
C LYS A 700 4.45 -14.33 15.70
N LYS A 701 4.05 -13.81 14.53
CA LYS A 701 2.64 -13.54 14.22
C LYS A 701 2.12 -14.40 13.09
N ILE A 702 2.65 -14.24 11.88
CA ILE A 702 2.09 -14.89 10.70
C ILE A 702 2.30 -16.41 10.76
N GLN A 703 3.53 -16.92 10.88
CA GLN A 703 3.80 -18.36 10.89
C GLN A 703 3.44 -19.06 12.20
N ARG A 704 3.29 -18.30 13.31
CA ARG A 704 2.86 -18.83 14.60
C ARG A 704 1.34 -18.99 14.69
N HIS A 705 0.57 -18.04 14.18
CA HIS A 705 -0.89 -17.99 14.33
C HIS A 705 -1.67 -18.24 13.04
N SER A 706 -0.99 -18.25 11.89
CA SER A 706 -1.56 -18.37 10.53
C SER A 706 -0.51 -18.96 9.56
N LYS A 707 -0.56 -18.57 8.26
CA LYS A 707 0.49 -18.79 7.24
C LYS A 707 0.70 -17.56 6.39
N PHE A 708 1.85 -17.52 5.72
CA PHE A 708 2.10 -16.62 4.60
C PHE A 708 1.99 -17.42 3.30
N GLY A 709 0.86 -17.31 2.58
CA GLY A 709 0.64 -17.99 1.30
C GLY A 709 0.97 -19.50 1.34
N ARG A 710 1.93 -19.91 0.52
CA ARG A 710 2.37 -21.31 0.33
C ARG A 710 3.39 -21.79 1.37
N TYR A 711 3.86 -20.92 2.25
CA TYR A 711 4.84 -21.30 3.27
C TYR A 711 4.17 -22.04 4.44
N PRO A 712 4.80 -23.10 4.98
CA PRO A 712 4.26 -23.84 6.11
C PRO A 712 4.23 -22.99 7.39
N ASN A 713 3.43 -23.40 8.38
CA ASN A 713 3.56 -22.87 9.74
C ASN A 713 4.90 -23.32 10.32
N ASN A 714 5.49 -22.49 11.18
CA ASN A 714 6.45 -22.99 12.15
C ASN A 714 5.64 -23.66 13.27
N SER A 715 5.17 -24.89 13.05
CA SER A 715 4.74 -25.74 14.16
C SER A 715 5.99 -26.01 14.99
N GLY A 716 6.08 -25.39 16.16
CA GLY A 716 7.27 -25.35 17.01
C GLY A 716 7.68 -26.70 17.60
N ASP A 717 8.11 -27.64 16.76
CA ASP A 717 8.75 -28.90 17.15
C ASP A 717 10.29 -28.79 17.13
N GLU A 718 10.84 -27.59 17.27
CA GLU A 718 12.26 -27.36 17.60
C GLU A 718 12.42 -26.15 18.53
N GLN A 719 12.09 -26.33 19.82
CA GLN A 719 12.73 -25.61 20.94
C GLN A 719 12.98 -26.57 22.10
#